data_AF-A0A168DZT9-F1
#
_entry.id   AF-A0A168DZT9-F1
#
_cell.length_a   1.000
_cell.length_b   1.000
_cell.length_c   1.000
_cell.angle_alpha   90.00
_cell.angle_beta   90.00
_cell.angle_gamma   90.00
#
_symmetry.space_group_name_H-M   'P 1'
#
loop_
_entity.id
_entity.type
_entity.pdbx_description
1 polymer ?
#
loop_
_entity_poly.entity_id
_entity_poly.type
_entity_poly.pdbx_seq_one_letter_code
_entity_poly.pdbx_strand_id
1 'polypeptide(L)'
;MSTWTSIDSVTANAQGPRFDASEYERGSFLGKGGWSTVWKVRRVRDGQLFAGKICYTAGKLRAEARIMRGLHHRHLLRFIELHEEKRMNEKKADKTRRELSGNALLLITELCPHGSLQKHIDLAVRQMTRRDILAATQQIASALEYLHVQDLYHSDLKPRNILVRAVEPGIDVVVADLADVTFTTITTTTTNTTAATGRSQKATMGTRRGTPTASLRGTPLFHSPEVVQRQCHSGPGDDMWAVGVTMLAMMRQMPLLPSIAAEKPSKDDINQGIKSYPGCCAEHAGKLAELNPEEDMVGVLLVRLLTGEKNRMRADECAEMAQHMARGREEDDLVIEAPPEFRPMTFCSQLKLCLLATAQSQMSRTLWRIPKSLIRIHACAGFASNSAMDRSGNVKPAARVSGQKQDVWSIINEAAAASPRQPIVNMGQGFFGYNPPDFILNAAKEALNRVDCNQYSPTKGRPRLKKAIADAYSPFWGRAIDPETEVTITTGANEGMLSAFMAFIEPGDEVIIFEPFFDQYISNIEMPGGKIVHVPLHPPSSGAKETSSAADWAIDFDELEKAITPRTKMIVLNTPHNPIGKVFSKDELRRIGDLCVKNSIVILSDEVYDRLYYVPFTRIATLSPEIEALTLTVGSAGKNFYATGWRVGWLMGPANLIKYVSAAHTRICYSSVSPLQEACAVGFEQASSQGFWDQSRRDMKSKMNRFNQVWDELGLPYSDPEGGYFVLVNMNKVQLPKDYPFPEHVASRPRDFKLAWFLIQELGVAAIPPTEFYTDTNAHLAEDYVRFAVCKDDEVLEEAKSRLRGLRNYMA
;
A
#
# COMPACT_ATOMS: atom_id res chain seq x y z
N MET A 1 16.65 -7.21 9.60
CA MET A 1 17.32 -7.89 8.46
C MET A 1 18.74 -8.39 8.78
N SER A 2 19.34 -8.01 9.91
CA SER A 2 20.73 -8.36 10.29
C SER A 2 20.95 -9.82 10.73
N THR A 3 19.89 -10.58 11.02
CA THR A 3 19.94 -11.99 11.46
C THR A 3 19.23 -12.90 10.47
N TRP A 4 19.65 -14.17 10.34
CA TRP A 4 18.93 -15.15 9.53
C TRP A 4 17.65 -15.57 10.23
N THR A 5 16.51 -15.48 9.54
CA THR A 5 15.16 -15.68 10.12
C THR A 5 14.52 -16.98 9.64
N SER A 6 13.43 -17.39 10.28
CA SER A 6 12.59 -18.50 9.81
C SER A 6 12.01 -18.23 8.41
N ILE A 7 11.67 -16.96 8.09
CA ILE A 7 11.25 -16.53 6.76
C ILE A 7 12.35 -16.76 5.72
N ASP A 8 13.60 -16.44 6.05
CA ASP A 8 14.74 -16.70 5.16
C ASP A 8 14.81 -18.20 4.79
N SER A 9 14.65 -19.08 5.78
CA SER A 9 14.64 -20.54 5.58
C SER A 9 13.44 -21.06 4.78
N VAL A 10 12.26 -20.45 4.92
CA VAL A 10 11.06 -20.82 4.14
C VAL A 10 11.18 -20.34 2.69
N THR A 11 11.71 -19.13 2.48
CA THR A 11 11.87 -18.54 1.14
C THR A 11 12.97 -19.25 0.32
N ALA A 12 13.99 -19.78 1.00
CA ALA A 12 14.99 -20.67 0.40
C ALA A 12 14.35 -21.81 -0.40
N ASN A 13 13.28 -22.39 0.16
CA ASN A 13 12.62 -23.60 -0.33
C ASN A 13 11.45 -23.35 -1.31
N ALA A 14 10.89 -22.14 -1.37
CA ALA A 14 9.54 -21.94 -1.94
C ALA A 14 9.44 -21.32 -3.35
N GLN A 15 10.32 -20.41 -3.80
CA GLN A 15 10.10 -19.72 -5.09
C GLN A 15 11.39 -19.27 -5.83
N GLY A 16 11.57 -19.68 -7.10
CA GLY A 16 12.63 -19.22 -8.02
C GLY A 16 13.64 -20.30 -8.42
N PRO A 17 14.55 -20.06 -9.41
CA PRO A 17 15.60 -21.04 -9.74
C PRO A 17 16.35 -21.41 -8.46
N ARG A 18 16.51 -22.72 -8.23
CA ARG A 18 17.22 -23.26 -7.07
C ARG A 18 18.70 -22.92 -7.20
N PHE A 19 19.28 -22.40 -6.12
CA PHE A 19 20.74 -22.38 -5.97
C PHE A 19 21.21 -23.79 -5.68
N ASP A 20 22.42 -24.13 -6.11
CA ASP A 20 23.19 -25.18 -5.48
C ASP A 20 23.58 -24.70 -4.07
N ALA A 21 22.93 -25.28 -3.05
CA ALA A 21 23.11 -24.92 -1.65
C ALA A 21 24.49 -25.36 -1.08
N SER A 22 25.48 -25.62 -1.93
CA SER A 22 26.82 -26.06 -1.53
C SER A 22 27.66 -24.92 -0.93
N GLU A 23 27.54 -23.69 -1.46
CA GLU A 23 28.31 -22.53 -0.96
C GLU A 23 27.42 -21.40 -0.40
N TYR A 24 26.25 -21.15 -0.98
CA TYR A 24 25.34 -20.09 -0.56
C TYR A 24 23.89 -20.56 -0.49
N GLU A 25 23.22 -20.19 0.60
CA GLU A 25 21.78 -20.39 0.77
C GLU A 25 21.05 -19.07 0.51
N ARG A 26 20.02 -19.08 -0.34
CA ARG A 26 19.15 -17.91 -0.53
C ARG A 26 18.15 -17.81 0.61
N GLY A 27 17.99 -16.60 1.14
CA GLY A 27 16.94 -16.21 2.08
C GLY A 27 15.89 -15.29 1.43
N SER A 28 15.45 -14.30 2.19
CA SER A 28 14.44 -13.33 1.78
C SER A 28 14.85 -12.45 0.60
N PHE A 29 13.85 -11.97 -0.14
CA PHE A 29 14.00 -10.98 -1.20
C PHE A 29 14.39 -9.61 -0.64
N LEU A 30 15.44 -8.99 -1.19
CA LEU A 30 15.89 -7.65 -0.77
C LEU A 30 15.49 -6.55 -1.75
N GLY A 31 15.37 -6.86 -3.05
CA GLY A 31 14.96 -5.87 -4.04
C GLY A 31 15.07 -6.33 -5.49
N LYS A 32 14.45 -5.60 -6.42
CA LYS A 32 14.49 -5.87 -7.87
C LYS A 32 14.76 -4.60 -8.67
N GLY A 33 15.83 -4.61 -9.46
CA GLY A 33 16.15 -3.59 -10.45
C GLY A 33 15.53 -3.90 -11.81
N GLY A 34 15.80 -3.05 -12.82
CA GLY A 34 15.28 -3.26 -14.18
C GLY A 34 15.77 -4.55 -14.84
N TRP A 35 16.93 -5.06 -14.41
CA TRP A 35 17.58 -6.22 -15.03
C TRP A 35 18.04 -7.29 -14.03
N SER A 36 17.85 -7.06 -12.73
CA SER A 36 18.44 -7.89 -11.67
C SER A 36 17.53 -8.01 -10.45
N THR A 37 17.70 -9.09 -9.69
CA THR A 37 17.06 -9.31 -8.38
C THR A 37 18.13 -9.52 -7.33
N VAL A 38 17.96 -8.92 -6.17
CA VAL A 38 18.85 -9.01 -5.03
C VAL A 38 18.15 -9.77 -3.91
N TRP A 39 18.86 -10.73 -3.36
CA TRP A 39 18.39 -11.61 -2.29
C TRP A 39 19.34 -11.56 -1.13
N LYS A 40 18.83 -11.81 0.06
CA LYS A 40 19.67 -12.10 1.21
C LYS A 40 20.25 -13.49 1.01
N VAL A 41 21.53 -13.65 1.27
CA VAL A 41 22.19 -14.95 1.15
C VAL A 41 23.03 -15.24 2.39
N ARG A 42 23.06 -16.51 2.80
CA ARG A 42 23.89 -17.01 3.89
C ARG A 42 24.98 -17.89 3.29
N ARG A 43 26.24 -17.59 3.58
CA ARG A 43 27.35 -18.43 3.17
C ARG A 43 27.42 -19.67 4.05
N VAL A 44 27.45 -20.85 3.44
CA VAL A 44 27.32 -22.14 4.16
C VAL A 44 28.49 -22.39 5.10
N ARG A 45 29.72 -22.08 4.67
CA ARG A 45 30.94 -22.42 5.43
C ARG A 45 31.08 -21.73 6.79
N ASP A 46 30.48 -20.57 6.97
CA ASP A 46 30.66 -19.73 8.18
C ASP A 46 29.39 -19.01 8.65
N GLY A 47 28.25 -19.23 7.97
CA GLY A 47 26.97 -18.65 8.34
C GLY A 47 26.86 -17.14 8.13
N GLN A 48 27.87 -16.48 7.55
CA GLN A 48 27.85 -15.03 7.33
C GLN A 48 26.79 -14.61 6.32
N LEU A 49 26.21 -13.43 6.53
CA LEU A 49 25.11 -12.91 5.73
C LEU A 49 25.57 -11.85 4.73
N PHE A 50 25.05 -11.94 3.52
CA PHE A 50 25.40 -11.10 2.39
C PHE A 50 24.16 -10.74 1.57
N ALA A 51 24.35 -9.85 0.60
CA ALA A 51 23.39 -9.60 -0.46
C ALA A 51 23.90 -10.21 -1.78
N GLY A 52 23.09 -11.09 -2.39
CA GLY A 52 23.37 -11.75 -3.65
C GLY A 52 22.52 -11.18 -4.80
N LYS A 53 23.17 -10.55 -5.78
CA LYS A 53 22.54 -9.98 -6.99
C LYS A 53 22.61 -10.98 -8.16
N ILE A 54 21.47 -11.20 -8.81
CA ILE A 54 21.30 -12.13 -9.94
C ILE A 54 20.74 -11.35 -11.13
N CYS A 55 21.22 -11.64 -12.33
CA CYS A 55 20.83 -10.96 -13.56
C CYS A 55 20.67 -11.98 -14.70
N TYR A 56 19.74 -11.71 -15.62
CA TYR A 56 19.56 -12.51 -16.84
C TYR A 56 20.74 -12.40 -17.81
N THR A 57 21.59 -11.38 -17.66
CA THR A 57 22.76 -11.15 -18.50
C THR A 57 24.05 -11.28 -17.69
N ALA A 58 24.70 -12.45 -17.78
CA ALA A 58 25.98 -12.72 -17.12
C ALA A 58 27.08 -11.68 -17.43
N GLY A 59 27.08 -11.12 -18.63
CA GLY A 59 28.01 -10.07 -19.04
C GLY A 59 27.92 -8.78 -18.20
N LYS A 60 26.72 -8.36 -17.80
CA LYS A 60 26.53 -7.16 -16.97
C LYS A 60 27.06 -7.37 -15.54
N LEU A 61 26.80 -8.53 -14.94
CA LEU A 61 27.33 -8.85 -13.61
C LEU A 61 28.85 -9.00 -13.60
N ARG A 62 29.45 -9.57 -14.65
CA ARG A 62 30.91 -9.63 -14.78
C ARG A 62 31.54 -8.24 -14.91
N ALA A 63 30.90 -7.33 -15.65
CA ALA A 63 31.37 -5.96 -15.79
C ALA A 63 31.29 -5.21 -14.45
N GLU A 64 30.15 -5.29 -13.77
CA GLU A 64 29.93 -4.70 -12.44
C GLU A 64 30.94 -5.26 -11.42
N ALA A 65 31.08 -6.58 -11.33
CA ALA A 65 32.06 -7.22 -10.44
C ALA A 65 33.51 -6.80 -10.72
N ARG A 66 33.87 -6.60 -12.00
CA ARG A 66 35.21 -6.13 -12.38
C ARG A 66 35.48 -4.73 -11.86
N ILE A 67 34.50 -3.83 -11.98
CA ILE A 67 34.60 -2.46 -11.45
C ILE A 67 34.71 -2.51 -9.93
N MET A 68 33.77 -3.18 -9.25
CA MET A 68 33.75 -3.20 -7.78
C MET A 68 34.99 -3.85 -7.16
N ARG A 69 35.61 -4.83 -7.83
CA ARG A 69 36.84 -5.49 -7.34
C ARG A 69 38.03 -4.52 -7.22
N GLY A 70 38.06 -3.45 -8.02
CA GLY A 70 39.12 -2.44 -7.98
C GLY A 70 38.83 -1.27 -7.03
N LEU A 71 37.65 -1.22 -6.41
CA LEU A 71 37.19 -0.08 -5.62
C LEU A 71 37.15 -0.45 -4.14
N HIS A 72 37.91 0.30 -3.33
CA HIS A 72 38.03 0.09 -1.90
C HIS A 72 37.88 1.41 -1.16
N HIS A 73 36.66 1.68 -0.68
CA HIS A 73 36.36 2.85 0.11
C HIS A 73 35.32 2.52 1.18
N ARG A 74 35.41 3.15 2.36
CA ARG A 74 34.50 2.88 3.49
C ARG A 74 33.04 3.10 3.12
N HIS A 75 32.74 4.08 2.26
CA HIS A 75 31.37 4.45 1.87
C HIS A 75 30.98 3.97 0.46
N LEU A 76 31.72 3.02 -0.12
CA LEU A 76 31.28 2.27 -1.30
C LEU A 76 30.79 0.88 -0.88
N LEU A 77 29.76 0.38 -1.56
CA LEU A 77 29.24 -0.96 -1.31
C LEU A 77 30.32 -2.01 -1.53
N ARG A 78 30.67 -2.73 -0.46
CA ARG A 78 31.78 -3.69 -0.50
C ARG A 78 31.43 -4.91 -1.35
N PHE A 79 32.24 -5.13 -2.38
CA PHE A 79 32.28 -6.39 -3.12
C PHE A 79 32.89 -7.50 -2.26
N ILE A 80 32.27 -8.68 -2.28
CA ILE A 80 32.77 -9.87 -1.59
C ILE A 80 33.33 -10.83 -2.63
N GLU A 81 32.50 -11.31 -3.55
CA GLU A 81 32.93 -12.16 -4.65
C GLU A 81 31.89 -12.24 -5.78
N LEU A 82 32.31 -12.79 -6.92
CA LEU A 82 31.42 -13.19 -8.01
C LEU A 82 31.44 -14.71 -8.07
N HIS A 83 30.37 -15.33 -7.61
CA HIS A 83 30.23 -16.78 -7.55
C HIS A 83 29.58 -17.29 -8.84
N GLU A 84 30.14 -18.35 -9.43
CA GLU A 84 29.61 -19.02 -10.61
C GLU A 84 28.98 -20.35 -10.22
N GLU A 85 27.71 -20.50 -10.58
CA GLU A 85 26.88 -21.60 -10.13
C GLU A 85 26.57 -22.57 -11.27
N LYS A 86 26.86 -23.85 -11.05
CA LYS A 86 26.50 -24.94 -11.96
C LYS A 86 25.02 -25.26 -11.80
N ARG A 87 24.22 -25.12 -12.86
CA ARG A 87 22.79 -25.44 -12.80
C ARG A 87 22.55 -26.93 -12.53
N MET A 88 21.69 -27.24 -11.56
CA MET A 88 21.06 -28.55 -11.41
C MET A 88 20.07 -28.80 -12.56
N ASN A 89 20.20 -29.96 -13.22
CA ASN A 89 19.35 -30.40 -14.33
C ASN A 89 17.89 -30.63 -13.87
N GLU A 90 17.02 -29.61 -13.94
CA GLU A 90 15.59 -29.81 -13.73
C GLU A 90 14.86 -30.07 -15.08
N LYS A 91 14.41 -31.31 -15.26
CA LYS A 91 13.73 -31.84 -16.46
C LYS A 91 12.32 -31.27 -16.75
N LYS A 92 11.88 -30.18 -16.12
CA LYS A 92 10.58 -29.54 -16.42
C LYS A 92 10.69 -28.02 -16.30
N ALA A 93 11.18 -27.36 -17.35
CA ALA A 93 11.05 -25.92 -17.49
C ALA A 93 10.26 -25.60 -18.78
N ASP A 94 9.19 -24.84 -18.58
CA ASP A 94 8.22 -24.42 -19.59
C ASP A 94 8.86 -23.63 -20.76
N LYS A 95 8.21 -23.67 -21.91
CA LYS A 95 8.72 -23.27 -23.24
C LYS A 95 9.18 -21.81 -23.32
N THR A 96 8.71 -20.94 -22.40
CA THR A 96 9.07 -19.52 -22.29
C THR A 96 10.42 -19.26 -21.61
N ARG A 97 11.09 -20.29 -21.07
CA ARG A 97 12.39 -20.17 -20.37
C ARG A 97 13.62 -20.55 -21.22
N ARG A 98 13.45 -20.75 -22.53
CA ARG A 98 14.45 -21.36 -23.42
C ARG A 98 15.63 -20.47 -23.87
N GLU A 99 15.78 -19.25 -23.36
CA GLU A 99 16.91 -18.37 -23.73
C GLU A 99 18.08 -18.34 -22.74
N LEU A 100 18.09 -19.19 -21.70
CA LEU A 100 19.19 -19.24 -20.73
C LEU A 100 20.01 -20.53 -20.87
N SER A 101 20.89 -20.58 -21.87
CA SER A 101 21.97 -21.56 -21.98
C SER A 101 23.26 -21.02 -21.33
N GLY A 102 23.44 -21.26 -20.03
CA GLY A 102 24.69 -20.94 -19.30
C GLY A 102 24.58 -21.08 -17.78
N ASN A 103 25.74 -21.20 -17.09
CA ASN A 103 25.86 -21.14 -15.63
C ASN A 103 25.28 -19.82 -15.08
N ALA A 104 24.66 -19.85 -13.91
CA ALA A 104 24.15 -18.64 -13.26
C ALA A 104 25.30 -17.91 -12.54
N LEU A 105 25.30 -16.58 -12.58
CA LEU A 105 26.28 -15.76 -11.83
C LEU A 105 25.57 -15.06 -10.69
N LEU A 106 26.20 -15.12 -9.51
CA LEU A 106 25.75 -14.48 -8.29
C LEU A 106 26.82 -13.48 -7.83
N LEU A 107 26.49 -12.19 -7.86
CA LEU A 107 27.35 -11.13 -7.36
C LEU A 107 27.08 -10.93 -5.86
N ILE A 108 28.05 -11.28 -5.02
CA ILE A 108 27.98 -11.20 -3.56
C ILE A 108 28.56 -9.87 -3.08
N THR A 109 27.79 -9.15 -2.28
CA THR A 109 28.14 -7.86 -1.67
C THR A 109 27.83 -7.87 -0.18
N GLU A 110 28.34 -6.88 0.56
CA GLU A 110 27.92 -6.70 1.95
C GLU A 110 26.39 -6.51 2.07
N LEU A 111 25.81 -7.03 3.15
CA LEU A 111 24.40 -6.84 3.44
C LEU A 111 24.20 -5.50 4.16
N CYS A 112 23.39 -4.61 3.59
CA CYS A 112 22.93 -3.38 4.24
C CYS A 112 21.53 -3.60 4.83
N PRO A 113 21.38 -3.81 6.15
CA PRO A 113 20.15 -4.34 6.74
C PRO A 113 18.99 -3.34 6.81
N HIS A 114 19.25 -2.04 6.62
CA HIS A 114 18.19 -1.02 6.69
C HIS A 114 17.62 -0.67 5.30
N GLY A 115 18.12 -1.27 4.22
CA GLY A 115 17.62 -1.07 2.87
C GLY A 115 18.22 0.17 2.21
N SER A 116 17.50 0.78 1.27
CA SER A 116 17.97 1.99 0.58
C SER A 116 17.60 3.27 1.32
N LEU A 117 18.41 4.32 1.17
CA LEU A 117 18.11 5.66 1.69
C LEU A 117 16.74 6.15 1.20
N GLN A 118 16.33 5.78 -0.02
CA GLN A 118 14.98 6.05 -0.52
C GLN A 118 13.88 5.50 0.40
N LYS A 119 14.05 4.26 0.86
CA LYS A 119 13.08 3.62 1.77
C LYS A 119 13.03 4.37 3.10
N HIS A 120 14.16 4.90 3.56
CA HIS A 120 14.19 5.76 4.75
C HIS A 120 13.45 7.08 4.50
N ILE A 121 13.72 7.78 3.39
CA ILE A 121 13.02 9.03 3.06
C ILE A 121 11.49 8.81 2.97
N ASP A 122 11.07 7.72 2.31
CA ASP A 122 9.65 7.41 2.04
C ASP A 122 8.88 6.85 3.24
N LEU A 123 9.49 5.96 4.04
CA LEU A 123 8.80 5.25 5.12
C LEU A 123 9.00 5.87 6.49
N ALA A 124 9.93 6.82 6.66
CA ALA A 124 10.35 7.17 8.00
C ALA A 124 9.20 7.76 8.85
N VAL A 125 8.94 7.02 9.93
CA VAL A 125 8.08 7.35 11.08
C VAL A 125 8.60 8.58 11.83
N ARG A 126 9.88 8.94 11.66
CA ARG A 126 10.55 10.14 12.18
C ARG A 126 11.30 10.87 11.05
N GLN A 127 11.28 12.20 11.02
CA GLN A 127 12.03 12.97 10.02
C GLN A 127 13.55 12.80 10.20
N MET A 128 14.31 12.81 9.09
CA MET A 128 15.78 12.78 9.19
C MET A 128 16.26 14.07 9.86
N THR A 129 17.12 13.93 10.87
CA THR A 129 17.65 15.09 11.59
C THR A 129 18.66 15.83 10.74
N ARG A 130 18.97 17.09 11.09
CA ARG A 130 20.07 17.84 10.47
C ARG A 130 21.38 17.03 10.48
N ARG A 131 21.66 16.37 11.60
CA ARG A 131 22.83 15.50 11.80
C ARG A 131 22.84 14.33 10.81
N ASP A 132 21.72 13.66 10.62
CA ASP A 132 21.61 12.53 9.68
C ASP A 132 21.85 12.97 8.24
N ILE A 133 21.28 14.11 7.84
CA ILE A 133 21.41 14.64 6.48
C ILE A 133 22.87 15.02 6.20
N LEU A 134 23.51 15.75 7.11
CA LEU A 134 24.93 16.12 6.96
C LEU A 134 25.84 14.89 6.96
N ALA A 135 25.59 13.92 7.84
CA ALA A 135 26.35 12.68 7.90
C ALA A 135 26.21 11.86 6.60
N ALA A 136 24.98 11.69 6.09
CA ALA A 136 24.75 10.98 4.83
C ALA A 136 25.41 11.71 3.65
N THR A 137 25.25 13.03 3.54
CA THR A 137 25.88 13.85 2.49
C THR A 137 27.40 13.75 2.53
N GLN A 138 28.01 13.85 3.72
CA GLN A 138 29.46 13.72 3.90
C GLN A 138 29.98 12.35 3.42
N GLN A 139 29.27 11.27 3.78
CA GLN A 139 29.66 9.91 3.41
C GLN A 139 29.51 9.65 1.91
N ILE A 140 28.44 10.15 1.29
CA ILE A 140 28.23 10.09 -0.17
C ILE A 140 29.32 10.87 -0.90
N ALA A 141 29.58 12.11 -0.46
CA ALA A 141 30.60 12.97 -1.06
C ALA A 141 32.01 12.35 -0.95
N SER A 142 32.36 11.78 0.20
CA SER A 142 33.63 11.06 0.39
C SER A 142 33.76 9.84 -0.55
N ALA A 143 32.68 9.11 -0.79
CA ALA A 143 32.69 8.02 -1.76
C ALA A 143 32.87 8.51 -3.20
N LEU A 144 32.23 9.62 -3.56
CA LEU A 144 32.37 10.23 -4.89
C LEU A 144 33.75 10.83 -5.10
N GLU A 145 34.35 11.47 -4.10
CA GLU A 145 35.73 11.97 -4.16
C GLU A 145 36.70 10.86 -4.54
N TYR A 146 36.57 9.71 -3.87
CA TYR A 146 37.37 8.53 -4.17
C TYR A 146 37.20 8.05 -5.63
N LEU A 147 35.98 8.09 -6.17
CA LEU A 147 35.73 7.75 -7.58
C LEU A 147 36.30 8.81 -8.53
N HIS A 148 36.07 10.09 -8.23
CA HIS A 148 36.45 11.22 -9.08
C HIS A 148 37.97 11.36 -9.22
N VAL A 149 38.75 11.07 -8.15
CA VAL A 149 40.22 11.01 -8.20
C VAL A 149 40.73 9.95 -9.18
N GLN A 150 39.93 8.91 -9.44
CA GLN A 150 40.24 7.83 -10.37
C GLN A 150 39.63 8.04 -11.77
N ASP A 151 39.11 9.24 -12.07
CA ASP A 151 38.39 9.56 -13.31
C ASP A 151 37.17 8.64 -13.56
N LEU A 152 36.50 8.26 -12.46
CA LEU A 152 35.28 7.45 -12.45
C LEU A 152 34.11 8.30 -11.94
N TYR A 153 32.95 8.14 -12.58
CA TYR A 153 31.71 8.84 -12.17
C TYR A 153 30.57 7.86 -12.05
N HIS A 154 29.68 8.07 -11.08
CA HIS A 154 28.59 7.14 -10.78
C HIS A 154 27.50 7.09 -11.86
N SER A 155 27.13 8.25 -12.41
CA SER A 155 26.17 8.44 -13.51
C SER A 155 24.68 8.09 -13.30
N ASP A 156 24.33 7.32 -12.27
CA ASP A 156 22.93 7.13 -11.81
C ASP A 156 22.77 7.24 -10.29
N LEU A 157 23.37 8.28 -9.69
CA LEU A 157 23.27 8.50 -8.25
C LEU A 157 21.88 8.99 -7.86
N LYS A 158 21.25 8.33 -6.90
CA LYS A 158 19.92 8.65 -6.36
C LYS A 158 19.71 7.91 -5.02
N PRO A 159 18.75 8.30 -4.17
CA PRO A 159 18.56 7.66 -2.87
C PRO A 159 18.29 6.15 -2.93
N ARG A 160 17.79 5.63 -4.07
CA ARG A 160 17.60 4.19 -4.27
C ARG A 160 18.91 3.41 -4.40
N ASN A 161 19.94 4.04 -4.93
CA ASN A 161 21.28 3.48 -5.13
C ASN A 161 22.23 3.83 -3.97
N ILE A 162 21.70 4.36 -2.87
CA ILE A 162 22.41 4.57 -1.61
C ILE A 162 21.80 3.60 -0.59
N LEU A 163 22.60 2.73 0.03
CA LEU A 163 22.14 1.75 1.00
C LEU A 163 22.54 2.16 2.42
N VAL A 164 21.69 1.82 3.40
CA VAL A 164 21.88 2.18 4.81
C VAL A 164 22.38 0.95 5.59
N ARG A 165 23.59 1.07 6.13
CA ARG A 165 24.22 0.05 6.98
C ARG A 165 23.71 0.10 8.41
N ALA A 166 23.57 1.31 8.96
CA ALA A 166 23.13 1.57 10.33
C ALA A 166 22.43 2.92 10.43
N VAL A 167 21.60 3.08 11.47
CA VAL A 167 20.94 4.35 11.82
C VAL A 167 21.32 4.88 13.20
N GLU A 168 21.92 4.05 14.06
CA GLU A 168 22.35 4.41 15.41
C GLU A 168 23.82 3.96 15.63
N PRO A 169 24.66 4.76 16.32
CA PRO A 169 24.40 6.06 16.95
C PRO A 169 24.34 7.25 15.95
N GLY A 170 24.39 6.97 14.65
CA GLY A 170 24.15 7.92 13.57
C GLY A 170 24.07 7.16 12.24
N ILE A 171 23.52 7.78 11.21
CA ILE A 171 23.33 7.12 9.91
C ILE A 171 24.68 6.75 9.26
N ASP A 172 24.82 5.49 8.81
CA ASP A 172 25.96 4.99 8.02
C ASP A 172 25.43 4.52 6.66
N VAL A 173 25.90 5.15 5.59
CA VAL A 173 25.45 4.92 4.22
C VAL A 173 26.59 4.52 3.28
N VAL A 174 26.22 3.80 2.23
CA VAL A 174 27.11 3.42 1.13
C VAL A 174 26.49 3.71 -0.22
N VAL A 175 27.33 4.08 -1.18
CA VAL A 175 26.94 4.18 -2.59
C VAL A 175 27.04 2.79 -3.25
N ALA A 176 25.96 2.39 -3.94
CA ALA A 176 25.75 1.09 -4.56
C ALA A 176 25.37 1.21 -6.05
N ASP A 177 25.22 0.08 -6.75
CA ASP A 177 24.91 0.01 -8.20
C ASP A 177 26.00 0.63 -9.09
N LEU A 178 27.25 0.26 -8.81
CA LEU A 178 28.45 0.73 -9.52
C LEU A 178 28.58 0.19 -10.97
N ALA A 179 27.53 -0.43 -11.51
CA ALA A 179 27.48 -0.94 -12.87
C ALA A 179 27.46 0.18 -13.94
N ASP A 180 26.96 1.34 -13.57
CA ASP A 180 26.90 2.53 -14.43
C ASP A 180 28.08 3.48 -14.21
N VAL A 181 29.12 3.03 -13.49
CA VAL A 181 30.35 3.80 -13.36
C VAL A 181 31.08 3.86 -14.71
N THR A 182 31.32 5.07 -15.21
CA THR A 182 31.92 5.31 -16.54
C THR A 182 33.22 6.11 -16.46
N PHE A 183 34.14 5.85 -17.41
CA PHE A 183 35.36 6.62 -17.64
C PHE A 183 35.13 7.79 -18.59
N THR A 184 35.87 8.89 -18.43
CA THR A 184 35.92 9.93 -19.46
C THR A 184 36.69 9.43 -20.67
N THR A 185 36.04 9.23 -21.82
CA THR A 185 36.79 9.18 -23.08
C THR A 185 36.91 10.62 -23.59
N ILE A 186 37.98 11.32 -23.19
CA ILE A 186 38.29 12.63 -23.77
C ILE A 186 38.81 12.40 -25.20
N THR A 187 37.95 12.56 -26.21
CA THR A 187 38.41 12.84 -27.57
C THR A 187 38.84 14.30 -27.66
N THR A 188 40.09 14.58 -27.31
CA THR A 188 40.75 15.84 -27.66
C THR A 188 41.07 15.83 -29.16
N THR A 189 40.30 16.60 -29.92
CA THR A 189 40.67 17.00 -31.29
C THR A 189 41.81 18.02 -31.18
N THR A 190 43.06 17.56 -31.25
CA THR A 190 44.22 18.46 -31.40
C THR A 190 44.85 18.24 -32.76
N THR A 191 44.75 19.25 -33.60
CA THR A 191 45.44 19.39 -34.88
C THR A 191 46.95 19.59 -34.66
N ASN A 192 47.79 18.70 -35.19
CA ASN A 192 48.92 18.98 -36.09
C ASN A 192 50.06 17.94 -36.06
N THR A 193 50.26 17.32 -37.23
CA THR A 193 51.52 17.02 -37.96
C THR A 193 52.84 16.69 -37.22
N THR A 194 53.35 15.48 -37.48
CA THR A 194 54.66 15.08 -38.09
C THR A 194 55.38 13.87 -37.45
N ALA A 195 55.57 12.85 -38.31
CA ALA A 195 56.74 12.00 -38.51
C ALA A 195 57.38 11.16 -37.36
N ALA A 196 57.15 9.84 -37.48
CA ALA A 196 58.16 8.80 -37.73
C ALA A 196 58.82 7.97 -36.58
N THR A 197 58.62 6.65 -36.73
CA THR A 197 59.48 5.49 -36.43
C THR A 197 59.39 4.77 -35.07
N GLY A 198 59.08 3.44 -35.12
CA GLY A 198 59.45 2.48 -34.07
C GLY A 198 58.48 1.32 -33.75
N ARG A 199 58.55 0.22 -34.53
CA ARG A 199 58.14 -1.20 -34.28
C ARG A 199 57.44 -1.56 -32.94
N SER A 200 56.18 -2.02 -32.95
CA SER A 200 55.69 -3.41 -33.19
C SER A 200 55.43 -4.25 -31.93
N GLN A 201 54.16 -4.38 -31.54
CA GLN A 201 53.54 -5.68 -31.18
C GLN A 201 52.02 -5.60 -31.43
N LYS A 202 51.51 -6.53 -32.26
CA LYS A 202 50.13 -6.60 -32.73
C LYS A 202 49.22 -7.21 -31.66
N ALA A 203 48.19 -6.47 -31.25
CA ALA A 203 46.92 -7.02 -30.79
C ALA A 203 45.81 -6.36 -31.63
N THR A 204 45.00 -7.19 -32.27
CA THR A 204 44.01 -6.79 -33.28
C THR A 204 42.84 -6.05 -32.64
N MET A 205 42.89 -4.71 -32.60
CA MET A 205 41.73 -3.87 -32.29
C MET A 205 40.86 -3.71 -33.53
N GLY A 206 39.70 -4.36 -33.52
CA GLY A 206 38.64 -4.12 -34.49
C GLY A 206 38.06 -2.72 -34.29
N THR A 207 38.20 -1.87 -35.30
CA THR A 207 37.58 -0.56 -35.43
C THR A 207 36.06 -0.71 -35.58
N ARG A 208 35.31 -0.64 -34.48
CA ARG A 208 33.87 -0.34 -34.55
C ARG A 208 33.71 1.18 -34.54
N ARG A 209 33.47 1.77 -35.72
CA ARG A 209 32.70 3.02 -35.83
C ARG A 209 31.30 2.72 -35.26
N GLY A 210 31.11 3.00 -33.97
CA GLY A 210 29.81 2.95 -33.32
C GLY A 210 29.03 4.20 -33.64
N THR A 211 27.85 4.03 -34.23
CA THR A 211 26.78 5.04 -34.30
C THR A 211 26.48 5.62 -32.91
N PRO A 212 26.20 6.94 -32.77
CA PRO A 212 25.83 7.54 -31.49
C PRO A 212 24.42 7.08 -31.11
N THR A 213 24.35 5.96 -30.41
CA THR A 213 23.13 5.46 -29.75
C THR A 213 23.46 5.07 -28.31
N ALA A 214 24.11 5.97 -27.57
CA ALA A 214 24.11 5.88 -26.13
C ALA A 214 22.80 6.53 -25.66
N SER A 215 21.79 5.72 -25.35
CA SER A 215 20.61 6.21 -24.63
C SER A 215 21.07 6.91 -23.36
N LEU A 216 20.61 8.14 -23.11
CA LEU A 216 20.83 8.89 -21.87
C LEU A 216 20.59 7.96 -20.67
N ARG A 217 21.67 7.62 -19.95
CA ARG A 217 21.62 6.78 -18.75
C ARG A 217 21.37 7.66 -17.52
N GLY A 218 20.83 7.06 -16.47
CA GLY A 218 20.50 7.76 -15.23
C GLY A 218 18.99 7.97 -15.04
N THR A 219 18.64 8.48 -13.86
CA THR A 219 17.26 8.77 -13.48
C THR A 219 16.94 10.22 -13.80
N PRO A 220 15.95 10.52 -14.68
CA PRO A 220 15.73 11.86 -15.22
C PRO A 220 15.60 13.00 -14.20
N LEU A 221 15.04 12.73 -13.01
CA LEU A 221 14.88 13.73 -11.94
C LEU A 221 16.20 14.15 -11.28
N PHE A 222 17.28 13.37 -11.46
CA PHE A 222 18.61 13.62 -10.90
C PHE A 222 19.61 14.12 -11.94
N HIS A 223 19.17 14.33 -13.19
CA HIS A 223 20.03 14.88 -14.23
C HIS A 223 20.36 16.33 -13.92
N SER A 224 21.64 16.68 -14.07
CA SER A 224 22.10 18.07 -14.01
C SER A 224 21.58 18.87 -15.22
N PRO A 225 21.60 20.21 -15.17
CA PRO A 225 21.34 21.05 -16.34
C PRO A 225 22.22 20.65 -17.53
N GLU A 226 23.48 20.29 -17.26
CA GLU A 226 24.46 19.90 -18.27
C GLU A 226 24.13 18.55 -18.89
N VAL A 227 23.70 17.56 -18.11
CA VAL A 227 23.22 16.25 -18.62
C VAL A 227 22.01 16.43 -19.52
N VAL A 228 21.07 17.28 -19.12
CA VAL A 228 19.89 17.60 -19.94
C VAL A 228 20.30 18.30 -21.24
N GLN A 229 21.28 19.21 -21.21
CA GLN A 229 21.75 19.93 -22.39
C GLN A 229 22.57 19.05 -23.34
N ARG A 230 23.51 18.28 -22.80
CA ARG A 230 24.46 17.45 -23.55
C ARG A 230 23.87 16.11 -23.99
N GLN A 231 22.79 15.67 -23.33
CA GLN A 231 22.23 14.33 -23.47
C GLN A 231 23.27 13.23 -23.18
N CYS A 232 24.20 13.51 -22.28
CA CYS A 232 25.14 12.54 -21.72
C CYS A 232 25.63 13.01 -20.34
N HIS A 233 25.98 12.04 -19.49
CA HIS A 233 26.75 12.28 -18.27
C HIS A 233 28.22 12.41 -18.65
N SER A 234 28.89 13.44 -18.12
CA SER A 234 30.16 13.91 -18.68
C SER A 234 31.21 14.31 -17.65
N GLY A 235 30.93 14.21 -16.35
CA GLY A 235 31.95 14.49 -15.34
C GLY A 235 31.47 14.52 -13.90
N PRO A 236 32.38 14.88 -12.98
CA PRO A 236 32.14 14.79 -11.53
C PRO A 236 31.06 15.75 -11.05
N GLY A 237 30.90 16.89 -11.73
CA GLY A 237 29.86 17.86 -11.45
C GLY A 237 28.45 17.26 -11.57
N ASP A 238 28.22 16.31 -12.48
CA ASP A 238 26.91 15.69 -12.66
C ASP A 238 26.52 14.80 -11.47
N ASP A 239 27.50 14.11 -10.86
CA ASP A 239 27.28 13.37 -9.62
C ASP A 239 27.00 14.31 -8.43
N MET A 240 27.75 15.42 -8.33
CA MET A 240 27.54 16.41 -7.26
C MET A 240 26.19 17.10 -7.34
N TRP A 241 25.66 17.30 -8.55
CA TRP A 241 24.27 17.75 -8.74
C TRP A 241 23.28 16.75 -8.14
N ALA A 242 23.46 15.46 -8.44
CA ALA A 242 22.61 14.40 -7.91
C ALA A 242 22.69 14.28 -6.38
N VAL A 243 23.83 14.63 -5.76
CA VAL A 243 23.95 14.79 -4.30
C VAL A 243 23.04 15.92 -3.81
N GLY A 244 23.05 17.09 -4.45
CA GLY A 244 22.17 18.21 -4.10
C GLY A 244 20.68 17.85 -4.19
N VAL A 245 20.26 17.16 -5.25
CA VAL A 245 18.86 16.68 -5.39
C VAL A 245 18.54 15.60 -4.34
N THR A 246 19.49 14.73 -4.03
CA THR A 246 19.33 13.73 -2.94
C THR A 246 19.18 14.41 -1.58
N MET A 247 19.87 15.53 -1.36
CA MET A 247 19.77 16.31 -0.13
C MET A 247 18.41 17.00 -0.01
N LEU A 248 17.86 17.58 -1.10
CA LEU A 248 16.47 18.03 -1.16
C LEU A 248 15.48 16.92 -0.80
N ALA A 249 15.72 15.69 -1.27
CA ALA A 249 14.87 14.54 -0.95
C ALA A 249 14.93 14.17 0.54
N MET A 250 16.13 14.16 1.15
CA MET A 250 16.28 13.91 2.59
C MET A 250 15.60 14.99 3.43
N MET A 251 15.61 16.24 2.98
CA MET A 251 14.95 17.38 3.62
C MET A 251 13.44 17.46 3.35
N ARG A 252 12.88 16.55 2.53
CA ARG A 252 11.49 16.57 2.03
C ARG A 252 11.11 17.85 1.28
N GLN A 253 12.10 18.45 0.59
CA GLN A 253 11.97 19.70 -0.16
C GLN A 253 12.07 19.50 -1.68
N MET A 254 11.70 18.33 -2.19
CA MET A 254 11.72 18.06 -3.63
C MET A 254 10.61 18.83 -4.36
N PRO A 255 10.93 19.73 -5.32
CA PRO A 255 9.91 20.49 -6.04
C PRO A 255 9.11 19.60 -6.99
N LEU A 256 7.88 20.02 -7.30
CA LEU A 256 7.03 19.38 -8.29
C LEU A 256 7.63 19.46 -9.70
N LEU A 257 7.40 18.43 -10.51
CA LEU A 257 7.70 18.50 -11.94
C LEU A 257 6.70 19.46 -12.60
N PRO A 258 7.13 20.53 -13.28
CA PRO A 258 6.22 21.59 -13.75
C PRO A 258 5.05 21.12 -14.62
N SER A 259 5.23 20.04 -15.38
CA SER A 259 4.20 19.48 -16.26
C SER A 259 3.12 18.69 -15.54
N ILE A 260 3.32 18.29 -14.28
CA ILE A 260 2.32 17.55 -13.48
C ILE A 260 1.21 18.49 -12.97
N ALA A 261 1.35 19.81 -13.11
CA ALA A 261 0.31 20.78 -12.76
C ALA A 261 -0.89 20.80 -13.75
N ALA A 262 -0.80 20.11 -14.89
CA ALA A 262 -1.90 19.98 -15.85
C ALA A 262 -2.76 18.74 -15.56
N GLU A 263 -4.10 18.84 -15.72
CA GLU A 263 -5.05 17.75 -15.44
C GLU A 263 -4.76 16.44 -16.22
N LYS A 264 -4.08 16.52 -17.39
CA LYS A 264 -3.60 15.39 -18.21
C LYS A 264 -2.34 15.78 -19.02
N PRO A 265 -1.13 15.61 -18.48
CA PRO A 265 0.08 16.00 -19.20
C PRO A 265 0.37 15.06 -20.37
N SER A 266 0.68 15.63 -21.55
CA SER A 266 1.17 14.88 -22.70
C SER A 266 2.62 14.43 -22.48
N LYS A 267 3.11 13.52 -23.34
CA LYS A 267 4.52 13.10 -23.32
C LYS A 267 5.47 14.28 -23.54
N ASP A 268 5.08 15.23 -24.38
CA ASP A 268 5.88 16.41 -24.66
C ASP A 268 5.89 17.35 -23.45
N ASP A 269 4.77 17.48 -22.72
CA ASP A 269 4.71 18.21 -21.46
C ASP A 269 5.63 17.56 -20.42
N ILE A 270 5.61 16.23 -20.28
CA ILE A 270 6.48 15.51 -19.33
C ILE A 270 7.96 15.69 -19.71
N ASN A 271 8.31 15.52 -20.98
CA ASN A 271 9.67 15.74 -21.45
C ASN A 271 10.13 17.19 -21.25
N GLN A 272 9.25 18.16 -21.48
CA GLN A 272 9.55 19.56 -21.25
C GLN A 272 9.72 19.86 -19.75
N GLY A 273 8.88 19.26 -18.91
CA GLY A 273 9.00 19.34 -17.45
C GLY A 273 10.30 18.73 -16.94
N ILE A 274 10.72 17.58 -17.47
CA ILE A 274 12.03 16.97 -17.14
C ILE A 274 13.18 17.90 -17.55
N LYS A 275 13.08 18.54 -18.72
CA LYS A 275 14.11 19.48 -19.19
C LYS A 275 14.22 20.74 -18.33
N SER A 276 13.10 21.23 -17.79
CA SER A 276 13.10 22.42 -16.92
C SER A 276 13.32 22.09 -15.44
N TYR A 277 13.21 20.82 -15.03
CA TYR A 277 13.31 20.39 -13.64
C TYR A 277 14.61 20.80 -12.93
N PRO A 278 15.79 20.75 -13.57
CA PRO A 278 17.01 21.20 -12.91
C PRO A 278 16.96 22.67 -12.48
N GLY A 279 16.39 23.53 -13.33
CA GLY A 279 16.17 24.95 -13.00
C GLY A 279 15.24 25.13 -11.80
N CYS A 280 14.17 24.34 -11.72
CA CYS A 280 13.26 24.35 -10.58
C CYS A 280 13.96 23.94 -9.27
N CYS A 281 14.85 22.94 -9.31
CA CYS A 281 15.61 22.52 -8.12
C CYS A 281 16.57 23.62 -7.64
N ALA A 282 17.29 24.27 -8.56
CA ALA A 282 18.21 25.35 -8.23
C ALA A 282 17.48 26.60 -7.67
N GLU A 283 16.37 27.00 -8.31
CA GLU A 283 15.54 28.11 -7.83
C GLU A 283 14.95 27.82 -6.45
N HIS A 284 14.42 26.60 -6.25
CA HIS A 284 13.87 26.19 -4.95
C HIS A 284 14.92 26.19 -3.85
N ALA A 285 16.13 25.69 -4.12
CA ALA A 285 17.24 25.74 -3.17
C ALA A 285 17.65 27.19 -2.81
N GLY A 286 17.64 28.10 -3.78
CA GLY A 286 17.87 29.53 -3.54
C GLY A 286 16.81 30.15 -2.63
N LYS A 287 15.53 29.90 -2.90
CA LYS A 287 14.43 30.38 -2.05
C LYS A 287 14.49 29.80 -0.64
N LEU A 288 14.84 28.51 -0.51
CA LEU A 288 15.04 27.90 0.81
C LEU A 288 16.18 28.58 1.57
N ALA A 289 17.28 28.93 0.90
CA ALA A 289 18.39 29.65 1.52
C ALA A 289 17.97 31.05 2.01
N GLU A 290 17.14 31.76 1.23
CA GLU A 290 16.61 33.08 1.61
C GLU A 290 15.66 33.01 2.81
N LEU A 291 14.80 31.99 2.86
CA LEU A 291 13.83 31.78 3.94
C LEU A 291 14.48 31.25 5.22
N ASN A 292 15.61 30.55 5.10
CA ASN A 292 16.30 29.91 6.21
C ASN A 292 17.75 30.41 6.33
N PRO A 293 17.96 31.72 6.59
CA PRO A 293 19.30 32.32 6.61
C PRO A 293 20.21 31.75 7.70
N GLU A 294 19.61 31.22 8.77
CA GLU A 294 20.33 30.60 9.89
C GLU A 294 20.67 29.12 9.65
N GLU A 295 20.17 28.50 8.57
CA GLU A 295 20.49 27.12 8.20
C GLU A 295 21.60 27.06 7.15
N ASP A 296 22.84 27.08 7.64
CA ASP A 296 24.08 26.99 6.86
C ASP A 296 24.12 25.81 5.85
N MET A 297 23.54 24.67 6.23
CA MET A 297 23.37 23.51 5.36
C MET A 297 22.53 23.82 4.12
N VAL A 298 21.50 24.67 4.26
CA VAL A 298 20.66 25.12 3.15
C VAL A 298 21.36 26.24 2.40
N GLY A 299 21.84 27.27 3.12
CA GLY A 299 22.39 28.49 2.53
C GLY A 299 23.69 28.29 1.76
N VAL A 300 24.59 27.43 2.24
CA VAL A 300 25.94 27.27 1.68
C VAL A 300 26.12 25.91 1.03
N LEU A 301 25.75 24.82 1.71
CA LEU A 301 25.99 23.47 1.18
C LEU A 301 25.06 23.12 0.03
N LEU A 302 23.74 23.15 0.26
CA LEU A 302 22.77 22.78 -0.75
C LEU A 302 22.86 23.66 -2.01
N VAL A 303 22.95 24.98 -1.82
CA VAL A 303 23.04 25.94 -2.94
C VAL A 303 24.27 25.63 -3.80
N ARG A 304 25.46 25.44 -3.21
CA ARG A 304 26.69 25.16 -3.96
C ARG A 304 26.71 23.78 -4.63
N LEU A 305 25.89 22.84 -4.19
CA LEU A 305 25.66 21.57 -4.90
C LEU A 305 24.77 21.74 -6.14
N LEU A 306 23.86 22.73 -6.13
CA LEU A 306 22.90 23.01 -7.18
C LEU A 306 23.26 24.25 -8.02
N THR A 307 24.53 24.68 -8.04
CA THR A 307 25.02 25.71 -8.97
C THR A 307 25.41 25.13 -10.34
N GLY A 308 25.59 26.02 -11.33
CA GLY A 308 26.11 25.65 -12.65
C GLY A 308 27.51 25.02 -12.59
N GLU A 309 27.82 24.19 -13.58
CA GLU A 309 29.02 23.33 -13.65
C GLU A 309 30.33 23.94 -13.14
N LYS A 310 30.65 25.19 -13.53
CA LYS A 310 31.92 25.85 -13.17
C LYS A 310 32.04 26.23 -11.70
N ASN A 311 30.90 26.45 -11.04
CA ASN A 311 30.83 26.93 -9.66
C ASN A 311 30.35 25.81 -8.70
N ARG A 312 30.02 24.64 -9.23
CA ARG A 312 29.52 23.49 -8.47
C ARG A 312 30.61 22.96 -7.56
N MET A 313 30.23 22.76 -6.30
CA MET A 313 31.10 22.21 -5.27
C MET A 313 31.64 20.84 -5.68
N ARG A 314 32.95 20.64 -5.49
CA ARG A 314 33.59 19.33 -5.69
C ARG A 314 33.29 18.39 -4.53
N ALA A 315 33.50 17.09 -4.74
CA ALA A 315 33.23 16.06 -3.75
C ALA A 315 34.05 16.21 -2.46
N ASP A 316 35.35 16.56 -2.58
CA ASP A 316 36.26 16.85 -1.47
C ASP A 316 35.76 18.04 -0.63
N GLU A 317 35.43 19.16 -1.30
CA GLU A 317 34.90 20.37 -0.65
C GLU A 317 33.57 20.10 0.06
N CYS A 318 32.70 19.28 -0.54
CA CYS A 318 31.41 18.89 0.04
C CYS A 318 31.59 18.02 1.29
N ALA A 319 32.47 17.02 1.23
CA ALA A 319 32.74 16.14 2.36
C ALA A 319 33.31 16.92 3.55
N GLU A 320 34.27 17.82 3.30
CA GLU A 320 34.87 18.68 4.33
C GLU A 320 33.83 19.62 4.95
N MET A 321 33.03 20.30 4.12
CA MET A 321 32.06 21.28 4.59
C MET A 321 30.91 20.63 5.37
N ALA A 322 30.38 19.50 4.88
CA ALA A 322 29.36 18.74 5.60
C ALA A 322 29.88 18.22 6.95
N GLN A 323 31.14 17.77 7.01
CA GLN A 323 31.78 17.38 8.27
C GLN A 323 31.94 18.56 9.24
N HIS A 324 32.33 19.73 8.74
CA HIS A 324 32.47 20.94 9.56
C HIS A 324 31.12 21.39 10.15
N MET A 325 30.09 21.46 9.32
CA MET A 325 28.71 21.82 9.73
C MET A 325 28.10 20.83 10.73
N ALA A 326 28.52 19.56 10.69
CA ALA A 326 28.08 18.52 11.61
C ALA A 326 28.70 18.64 13.02
N ARG A 327 29.82 19.37 13.18
CA ARG A 327 30.49 19.57 14.48
C ARG A 327 29.98 20.79 15.26
N GLY A 328 29.22 21.68 14.63
CA GLY A 328 28.94 23.03 15.12
C GLY A 328 27.66 23.23 15.95
N ARG A 329 26.77 22.23 16.08
CA ARG A 329 25.53 22.31 16.88
C ARG A 329 25.21 20.95 17.49
N GLU A 330 24.83 20.89 18.77
CA GLU A 330 24.25 19.69 19.38
C GLU A 330 22.84 19.42 18.81
N GLU A 331 22.35 18.18 18.94
CA GLU A 331 21.21 17.62 18.19
C GLU A 331 19.93 18.46 18.20
N ASP A 332 19.63 19.12 17.08
CA ASP A 332 18.36 19.79 16.84
C ASP A 332 17.59 19.15 15.68
N ASP A 333 16.26 19.07 15.84
CA ASP A 333 15.33 18.76 14.77
C ASP A 333 15.51 19.75 13.62
N LEU A 334 15.46 19.25 12.37
CA LEU A 334 15.60 20.09 11.19
C LEU A 334 14.29 20.84 10.93
N VAL A 335 14.24 22.11 11.31
CA VAL A 335 13.11 22.99 11.01
C VAL A 335 13.46 23.87 9.81
N ILE A 336 12.80 23.65 8.68
CA ILE A 336 13.00 24.43 7.44
C ILE A 336 11.67 25.04 7.02
N GLU A 337 11.64 26.35 6.88
CA GLU A 337 10.57 27.08 6.24
C GLU A 337 10.61 26.90 4.72
N ALA A 338 9.49 26.50 4.12
CA ALA A 338 9.36 26.31 2.68
C ALA A 338 8.61 27.49 2.04
N PRO A 339 8.87 27.79 0.75
CA PRO A 339 8.10 28.79 0.01
C PRO A 339 6.59 28.52 0.07
N PRO A 340 5.71 29.54 0.18
CA PRO A 340 4.26 29.34 0.27
C PRO A 340 3.63 28.56 -0.89
N GLU A 341 4.23 28.65 -2.09
CA GLU A 341 3.83 27.91 -3.28
C GLU A 341 4.30 26.44 -3.31
N PHE A 342 5.17 26.04 -2.36
CA PHE A 342 5.70 24.68 -2.28
C PHE A 342 4.60 23.70 -1.87
N ARG A 343 4.44 22.65 -2.68
CA ARG A 343 3.53 21.54 -2.37
C ARG A 343 4.35 20.26 -2.28
N PRO A 344 4.55 19.70 -1.07
CA PRO A 344 5.33 18.48 -0.93
C PRO A 344 4.63 17.31 -1.61
N MET A 345 5.40 16.49 -2.33
CA MET A 345 4.96 15.15 -2.76
C MET A 345 5.92 14.09 -2.25
N THR A 346 5.38 12.92 -1.90
CA THR A 346 6.20 11.74 -1.64
C THR A 346 6.92 11.33 -2.93
N PHE A 347 8.21 10.98 -2.84
CA PHE A 347 9.06 10.60 -3.98
C PHE A 347 8.44 9.51 -4.89
N CYS A 348 7.70 8.56 -4.29
CA CYS A 348 7.01 7.49 -5.01
C CYS A 348 5.97 8.00 -6.03
N SER A 349 5.37 9.16 -5.79
CA SER A 349 4.35 9.78 -6.66
C SER A 349 4.98 10.35 -7.93
N GLN A 350 6.15 10.97 -7.81
CA GLN A 350 6.82 11.66 -8.92
C GLN A 350 7.56 10.68 -9.85
N LEU A 351 8.19 9.62 -9.30
CA LEU A 351 8.91 8.62 -10.08
C LEU A 351 7.97 7.71 -10.90
N LYS A 352 6.80 7.35 -10.34
CA LYS A 352 5.77 6.56 -11.05
C LYS A 352 5.23 7.29 -12.28
N LEU A 353 5.05 8.60 -12.20
CA LEU A 353 4.57 9.44 -13.32
C LEU A 353 5.62 9.53 -14.45
N CYS A 354 6.91 9.68 -14.13
CA CYS A 354 7.99 9.68 -15.14
C CYS A 354 8.21 8.31 -15.82
N LEU A 355 8.06 7.21 -15.07
CA LEU A 355 8.21 5.85 -15.62
C LEU A 355 7.04 5.45 -16.53
N LEU A 356 5.83 5.92 -16.24
CA LEU A 356 4.65 5.71 -17.11
C LEU A 356 4.81 6.38 -18.49
N ALA A 357 5.50 7.53 -18.55
CA ALA A 357 5.70 8.27 -19.80
C ALA A 357 6.81 7.71 -20.71
N THR A 358 7.83 7.08 -20.11
CA THR A 358 8.96 6.48 -20.84
C THR A 358 8.66 5.07 -21.36
N ALA A 359 7.76 4.33 -20.71
CA ALA A 359 7.34 2.98 -21.12
C ALA A 359 6.45 2.93 -22.39
N GLN A 360 5.84 4.05 -22.83
CA GLN A 360 5.04 4.12 -24.06
C GLN A 360 5.86 4.10 -25.37
N SER A 361 7.17 3.83 -25.33
CA SER A 361 8.08 3.98 -26.49
C SER A 361 8.17 2.78 -27.45
N GLN A 362 7.29 1.77 -27.39
CA GLN A 362 7.40 0.60 -28.28
C GLN A 362 6.16 0.24 -29.13
N MET A 363 5.08 1.02 -29.13
CA MET A 363 3.98 0.77 -30.08
C MET A 363 3.72 1.98 -30.96
N SER A 364 3.99 1.75 -32.25
CA SER A 364 3.84 2.70 -33.35
C SER A 364 2.41 3.21 -33.52
N ARG A 365 2.36 4.48 -33.89
CA ARG A 365 1.23 5.29 -34.35
C ARG A 365 0.33 4.56 -35.35
N THR A 366 -0.98 4.65 -35.17
CA THR A 366 -1.92 4.74 -36.30
C THR A 366 -3.18 5.52 -35.90
N LEU A 367 -3.46 6.57 -36.69
CA LEU A 367 -4.75 7.21 -36.97
C LEU A 367 -5.61 7.70 -35.79
N TRP A 368 -5.75 9.03 -35.67
CA TRP A 368 -7.07 9.67 -35.80
C TRP A 368 -6.96 11.17 -36.09
N ARG A 369 -7.54 11.62 -37.21
CA ARG A 369 -7.90 13.02 -37.49
C ARG A 369 -9.41 13.12 -37.31
N ILE A 370 -9.89 13.99 -36.43
CA ILE A 370 -11.27 14.54 -36.45
C ILE A 370 -11.18 16.07 -36.42
N PRO A 371 -12.04 16.81 -37.16
CA PRO A 371 -11.91 18.26 -37.33
C PRO A 371 -12.34 19.04 -36.09
N LYS A 372 -11.61 20.14 -35.84
CA LYS A 372 -11.99 21.21 -34.91
C LYS A 372 -13.09 22.06 -35.54
N SER A 373 -14.34 21.90 -35.10
CA SER A 373 -15.35 22.94 -35.26
C SER A 373 -16.26 22.94 -34.04
N LEU A 374 -16.41 24.14 -33.46
CA LEU A 374 -17.23 24.50 -32.29
C LEU A 374 -16.52 24.36 -30.95
N ILE A 375 -15.86 25.44 -30.53
CA ILE A 375 -16.28 26.27 -29.39
C ILE A 375 -15.41 27.55 -29.44
N ARG A 376 -16.01 28.67 -29.84
CA ARG A 376 -15.48 30.01 -29.59
C ARG A 376 -15.95 30.42 -28.20
N ILE A 377 -15.03 30.61 -27.26
CA ILE A 377 -15.32 31.34 -26.01
C ILE A 377 -14.69 32.73 -26.17
N HIS A 378 -15.52 33.75 -26.03
CA HIS A 378 -15.13 35.14 -26.03
C HIS A 378 -14.30 35.44 -24.77
N ALA A 379 -13.13 36.04 -24.98
CA ALA A 379 -12.40 36.72 -23.92
C ALA A 379 -13.15 38.01 -23.56
N CYS A 380 -13.51 38.18 -22.29
CA CYS A 380 -13.78 39.50 -21.71
C CYS A 380 -12.66 39.80 -20.72
N ALA A 381 -11.93 40.88 -21.01
CA ALA A 381 -10.90 41.42 -20.16
C ALA A 381 -11.50 42.41 -19.15
N GLY A 382 -10.94 42.39 -17.93
CA GLY A 382 -10.87 43.54 -17.02
C GLY A 382 -12.06 43.74 -16.09
N PHE A 383 -11.88 43.46 -14.80
CA PHE A 383 -12.32 44.38 -13.74
C PHE A 383 -11.45 44.22 -12.48
N ALA A 384 -11.28 45.36 -11.83
CA ALA A 384 -10.35 45.70 -10.78
C ALA A 384 -10.49 44.89 -9.47
N SER A 385 -9.43 44.99 -8.67
CA SER A 385 -9.33 44.57 -7.27
C SER A 385 -10.54 45.00 -6.45
N ASN A 386 -11.28 44.01 -5.94
CA ASN A 386 -12.14 44.16 -4.79
C ASN A 386 -11.90 42.98 -3.84
N SER A 387 -11.75 43.30 -2.57
CA SER A 387 -11.65 42.38 -1.44
C SER A 387 -12.59 41.18 -1.61
N ALA A 388 -12.02 39.98 -1.73
CA ALA A 388 -12.80 38.75 -1.67
C ALA A 388 -13.32 38.60 -0.22
N MET A 389 -14.54 39.07 0.01
CA MET A 389 -15.38 38.56 1.09
C MET A 389 -15.39 37.03 0.97
N ASP A 390 -15.07 36.35 2.07
CA ASP A 390 -15.23 34.92 2.22
C ASP A 390 -16.69 34.53 1.88
N ARG A 391 -16.88 33.93 0.70
CA ARG A 391 -18.18 33.44 0.23
C ARG A 391 -18.47 32.01 0.70
N SER A 392 -17.61 31.40 1.51
CA SER A 392 -17.76 30.00 1.97
C SER A 392 -19.06 29.76 2.74
N GLY A 393 -19.59 30.78 3.43
CA GLY A 393 -20.83 30.69 4.21
C GLY A 393 -22.13 30.55 3.40
N ASN A 394 -22.12 30.75 2.07
CA ASN A 394 -23.34 30.74 1.24
C ASN A 394 -23.63 29.40 0.52
N VAL A 395 -22.69 28.45 0.54
CA VAL A 395 -22.90 27.12 -0.08
C VAL A 395 -23.33 26.15 1.01
N LYS A 396 -24.62 25.84 1.08
CA LYS A 396 -25.14 24.82 2.00
C LYS A 396 -25.02 23.44 1.36
N PRO A 397 -24.27 22.48 1.96
CA PRO A 397 -24.28 21.10 1.50
C PRO A 397 -25.69 20.48 1.64
N ALA A 398 -25.96 19.41 0.90
CA ALA A 398 -27.21 18.69 1.04
C ALA A 398 -27.35 18.16 2.48
N ALA A 399 -28.56 18.24 3.05
CA ALA A 399 -28.83 17.85 4.44
C ALA A 399 -28.33 16.43 4.78
N ARG A 400 -28.48 15.50 3.82
CA ARG A 400 -28.03 14.09 3.92
C ARG A 400 -26.53 13.87 4.06
N VAL A 401 -25.70 14.89 3.86
CA VAL A 401 -24.23 14.80 4.05
C VAL A 401 -23.67 15.90 4.96
N SER A 402 -24.52 16.77 5.51
CA SER A 402 -24.09 17.92 6.29
C SER A 402 -23.89 17.64 7.79
N GLY A 403 -24.52 16.58 8.31
CA GLY A 403 -24.37 16.16 9.70
C GLY A 403 -23.29 15.09 9.83
N GLN A 404 -22.06 15.49 10.20
CA GLN A 404 -21.00 14.53 10.53
C GLN A 404 -20.51 14.78 11.94
N LYS A 405 -20.78 13.82 12.84
CA LYS A 405 -20.05 13.68 14.10
C LYS A 405 -18.66 13.13 13.76
N GLN A 406 -17.64 13.49 14.54
CA GLN A 406 -16.31 12.88 14.39
C GLN A 406 -16.44 11.36 14.56
N ASP A 407 -16.09 10.62 13.52
CA ASP A 407 -16.22 9.16 13.47
C ASP A 407 -15.11 8.48 14.28
N VAL A 408 -15.35 7.22 14.65
CA VAL A 408 -14.38 6.39 15.39
C VAL A 408 -13.01 6.31 14.71
N TRP A 409 -12.95 6.28 13.38
CA TRP A 409 -11.68 6.13 12.65
C TRP A 409 -10.81 7.38 12.80
N SER A 410 -11.44 8.56 12.74
CA SER A 410 -10.79 9.84 12.99
C SER A 410 -10.24 9.92 14.41
N ILE A 411 -11.03 9.55 15.43
CA ILE A 411 -10.59 9.55 16.84
C ILE A 411 -9.41 8.60 17.07
N ILE A 412 -9.48 7.39 16.53
CA ILE A 412 -8.41 6.38 16.69
C ILE A 412 -7.14 6.79 15.96
N ASN A 413 -7.25 7.43 14.78
CA ASN A 413 -6.09 7.96 14.07
C ASN A 413 -5.44 9.13 14.81
N GLU A 414 -6.23 10.02 15.39
CA GLU A 414 -5.75 11.12 16.23
C GLU A 414 -5.01 10.58 17.46
N ALA A 415 -5.62 9.64 18.18
CA ALA A 415 -5.01 8.96 19.32
C ALA A 415 -3.68 8.30 18.93
N ALA A 416 -3.66 7.57 17.80
CA ALA A 416 -2.49 6.88 17.30
C ALA A 416 -1.36 7.85 16.92
N ALA A 417 -1.69 9.01 16.35
CA ALA A 417 -0.72 10.05 16.03
C ALA A 417 -0.16 10.76 17.27
N ALA A 418 -0.99 10.98 18.28
CA ALA A 418 -0.61 11.64 19.53
C ALA A 418 0.13 10.72 20.52
N SER A 419 0.09 9.40 20.32
CA SER A 419 0.63 8.45 21.28
C SER A 419 2.15 8.53 21.43
N PRO A 420 2.67 8.52 22.68
CA PRO A 420 4.11 8.42 22.93
C PRO A 420 4.67 7.02 22.65
N ARG A 421 3.81 6.01 22.43
CA ARG A 421 4.19 4.60 22.22
C ARG A 421 4.22 4.26 20.73
N GLN A 422 5.26 4.71 20.05
CA GLN A 422 5.46 4.46 18.61
C GLN A 422 6.43 3.29 18.34
N PRO A 423 6.28 2.58 17.19
CA PRO A 423 5.16 2.66 16.25
C PRO A 423 3.91 2.00 16.83
N ILE A 424 2.72 2.51 16.47
CA ILE A 424 1.44 1.90 16.86
C ILE A 424 1.23 0.54 16.20
N VAL A 425 0.84 -0.45 17.01
CA VAL A 425 0.38 -1.76 16.53
C VAL A 425 -1.10 -1.65 16.23
N ASN A 426 -1.45 -1.51 14.95
CA ASN A 426 -2.84 -1.29 14.54
C ASN A 426 -3.59 -2.61 14.39
N MET A 427 -4.37 -2.96 15.42
CA MET A 427 -5.30 -4.07 15.44
C MET A 427 -6.76 -3.62 15.17
N GLY A 428 -7.01 -2.35 14.85
CA GLY A 428 -8.36 -1.82 14.62
C GLY A 428 -8.84 -1.94 13.18
N GLN A 429 -7.94 -1.69 12.22
CA GLN A 429 -8.28 -1.66 10.80
C GLN A 429 -8.49 -3.07 10.21
N GLY A 430 -9.69 -3.32 9.67
CA GLY A 430 -10.12 -4.60 9.08
C GLY A 430 -9.63 -4.85 7.64
N PHE A 431 -8.36 -4.56 7.36
CA PHE A 431 -7.69 -4.97 6.11
C PHE A 431 -6.49 -5.88 6.40
N PHE A 432 -6.16 -6.69 5.41
CA PHE A 432 -5.10 -7.70 5.47
C PHE A 432 -3.71 -7.05 5.50
N GLY A 433 -2.87 -7.48 6.44
CA GLY A 433 -1.46 -7.03 6.53
C GLY A 433 -0.57 -7.55 5.40
N TYR A 434 -1.07 -8.48 4.60
CA TYR A 434 -0.35 -9.19 3.55
C TYR A 434 -1.07 -9.08 2.19
N ASN A 435 -0.33 -9.43 1.13
CA ASN A 435 -0.82 -9.36 -0.24
C ASN A 435 -1.91 -10.43 -0.55
N PRO A 436 -2.78 -10.16 -1.54
CA PRO A 436 -3.63 -11.18 -2.18
C PRO A 436 -2.80 -12.37 -2.71
N PRO A 437 -3.42 -13.56 -2.88
CA PRO A 437 -2.70 -14.74 -3.35
C PRO A 437 -2.14 -14.54 -4.78
N ASP A 438 -1.00 -15.16 -5.09
CA ASP A 438 -0.26 -14.90 -6.33
C ASP A 438 -1.11 -15.10 -7.59
N PHE A 439 -1.97 -16.12 -7.63
CA PHE A 439 -2.79 -16.43 -8.81
C PHE A 439 -3.74 -15.28 -9.17
N ILE A 440 -4.33 -14.60 -8.17
CA ILE A 440 -5.22 -13.47 -8.41
C ILE A 440 -4.43 -12.19 -8.72
N LEU A 441 -3.31 -11.95 -8.03
CA LEU A 441 -2.42 -10.82 -8.34
C LEU A 441 -1.88 -10.90 -9.76
N ASN A 442 -1.48 -12.08 -10.20
CA ASN A 442 -0.98 -12.30 -11.55
C ASN A 442 -2.10 -12.12 -12.59
N ALA A 443 -3.32 -12.57 -12.30
CA ALA A 443 -4.48 -12.30 -13.16
C ALA A 443 -4.76 -10.80 -13.32
N ALA A 444 -4.63 -10.00 -12.24
CA ALA A 444 -4.76 -8.55 -12.33
C ALA A 444 -3.65 -7.92 -13.18
N LYS A 445 -2.38 -8.34 -13.00
CA LYS A 445 -1.26 -7.87 -13.83
C LYS A 445 -1.46 -8.21 -15.31
N GLU A 446 -1.97 -9.41 -15.60
CA GLU A 446 -2.25 -9.85 -16.95
C GLU A 446 -3.40 -9.06 -17.59
N ALA A 447 -4.50 -8.85 -16.84
CA ALA A 447 -5.64 -8.08 -17.31
C ALA A 447 -5.23 -6.66 -17.74
N LEU A 448 -4.28 -6.03 -17.04
CA LEU A 448 -3.78 -4.69 -17.40
C LEU A 448 -3.08 -4.65 -18.77
N ASN A 449 -2.56 -5.77 -19.27
CA ASN A 449 -1.94 -5.86 -20.60
C ASN A 449 -2.96 -6.04 -21.74
N ARG A 450 -4.25 -6.18 -21.43
CA ARG A 450 -5.32 -6.41 -22.43
C ARG A 450 -6.11 -5.13 -22.68
N VAL A 451 -6.26 -4.74 -23.95
CA VAL A 451 -6.98 -3.50 -24.34
C VAL A 451 -8.42 -3.50 -23.82
N ASP A 452 -9.15 -4.62 -23.97
CA ASP A 452 -10.55 -4.74 -23.55
C ASP A 452 -10.75 -4.60 -22.03
N CYS A 453 -9.74 -4.96 -21.25
CA CYS A 453 -9.76 -4.85 -19.79
C CYS A 453 -9.45 -3.42 -19.31
N ASN A 454 -8.96 -2.52 -20.17
CA ASN A 454 -8.69 -1.13 -19.83
C ASN A 454 -9.85 -0.18 -20.22
N GLN A 455 -10.91 -0.70 -20.85
CA GLN A 455 -12.10 0.07 -21.24
C GLN A 455 -13.30 -0.25 -20.34
N TYR A 456 -14.43 0.44 -20.54
CA TYR A 456 -15.67 0.17 -19.79
C TYR A 456 -16.12 -1.28 -19.90
N SER A 457 -16.50 -1.86 -18.77
CA SER A 457 -17.22 -3.14 -18.73
C SER A 457 -18.72 -2.92 -18.99
N PRO A 458 -19.47 -3.98 -19.34
CA PRO A 458 -20.93 -3.91 -19.32
C PRO A 458 -21.42 -3.44 -17.94
N THR A 459 -22.53 -2.70 -17.90
CA THR A 459 -22.99 -2.01 -16.68
C THR A 459 -23.34 -2.96 -15.54
N LYS A 460 -23.86 -4.16 -15.86
CA LYS A 460 -24.10 -5.24 -14.88
C LYS A 460 -22.83 -6.01 -14.47
N GLY A 461 -21.70 -5.74 -15.11
CA GLY A 461 -20.43 -6.44 -14.91
C GLY A 461 -19.97 -7.31 -16.07
N ARG A 462 -18.70 -7.73 -16.02
CA ARG A 462 -18.09 -8.58 -17.05
C ARG A 462 -18.74 -9.97 -17.07
N PRO A 463 -19.11 -10.50 -18.25
CA PRO A 463 -19.75 -11.82 -18.37
C PRO A 463 -18.96 -12.94 -17.69
N ARG A 464 -17.63 -12.93 -17.83
CA ARG A 464 -16.75 -13.94 -17.21
C ARG A 464 -16.87 -13.96 -15.68
N LEU A 465 -16.88 -12.79 -15.03
CA LEU A 465 -17.01 -12.71 -13.58
C LEU A 465 -18.40 -13.15 -13.11
N LYS A 466 -19.46 -12.67 -13.77
CA LYS A 466 -20.83 -13.08 -13.42
C LYS A 466 -21.01 -14.59 -13.55
N LYS A 467 -20.50 -15.19 -14.62
CA LYS A 467 -20.49 -16.64 -14.81
C LYS A 467 -19.69 -17.35 -13.73
N ALA A 468 -18.47 -16.90 -13.43
CA ALA A 468 -17.62 -17.52 -12.42
C ALA A 468 -18.27 -17.49 -11.02
N ILE A 469 -18.97 -16.41 -10.68
CA ILE A 469 -19.77 -16.31 -9.45
C ILE A 469 -20.95 -17.28 -9.52
N ALA A 470 -21.77 -17.24 -10.57
CA ALA A 470 -22.92 -18.14 -10.72
C ALA A 470 -22.51 -19.62 -10.62
N ASP A 471 -21.43 -20.03 -11.30
CA ASP A 471 -20.88 -21.38 -11.22
C ASP A 471 -20.40 -21.72 -9.80
N ALA A 472 -19.72 -20.79 -9.12
CA ALA A 472 -19.20 -21.00 -7.77
C ALA A 472 -20.27 -21.06 -6.67
N TYR A 473 -21.47 -20.52 -6.94
CA TYR A 473 -22.57 -20.46 -5.97
C TYR A 473 -23.72 -21.43 -6.27
N SER A 474 -23.92 -21.84 -7.52
CA SER A 474 -24.95 -22.82 -7.93
C SER A 474 -24.98 -24.09 -7.07
N PRO A 475 -23.83 -24.69 -6.67
CA PRO A 475 -23.85 -25.85 -5.78
C PRO A 475 -24.49 -25.61 -4.40
N PHE A 476 -24.37 -24.40 -3.85
CA PHE A 476 -25.00 -24.07 -2.57
C PHE A 476 -26.52 -23.85 -2.69
N TRP A 477 -26.98 -23.42 -3.86
CA TRP A 477 -28.39 -23.23 -4.18
C TRP A 477 -29.10 -24.51 -4.61
N GLY A 478 -28.35 -25.57 -4.96
CA GLY A 478 -28.92 -26.81 -5.51
C GLY A 478 -29.53 -26.65 -6.90
N ARG A 479 -29.33 -25.50 -7.55
CA ARG A 479 -29.79 -25.17 -8.91
C ARG A 479 -28.76 -24.29 -9.62
N ALA A 480 -28.84 -24.25 -10.94
CA ALA A 480 -28.06 -23.27 -11.70
C ALA A 480 -28.56 -21.85 -11.41
N ILE A 481 -27.64 -20.95 -11.10
CA ILE A 481 -27.86 -19.50 -11.02
C ILE A 481 -27.63 -18.92 -12.41
N ASP A 482 -28.53 -18.07 -12.90
CA ASP A 482 -28.39 -17.39 -14.19
C ASP A 482 -27.49 -16.14 -14.04
N PRO A 483 -26.29 -16.13 -14.64
CA PRO A 483 -25.37 -14.99 -14.53
C PRO A 483 -25.86 -13.70 -15.23
N GLU A 484 -26.88 -13.75 -16.08
CA GLU A 484 -27.40 -12.57 -16.77
C GLU A 484 -28.54 -11.87 -16.01
N THR A 485 -29.32 -12.65 -15.26
CA THR A 485 -30.53 -12.15 -14.60
C THR A 485 -30.45 -12.17 -13.08
N GLU A 486 -29.64 -13.05 -12.49
CA GLU A 486 -29.57 -13.27 -11.03
C GLU A 486 -28.26 -12.77 -10.41
N VAL A 487 -27.33 -12.21 -11.19
CA VAL A 487 -26.04 -11.69 -10.70
C VAL A 487 -25.78 -10.30 -11.27
N THR A 488 -25.38 -9.36 -10.41
CA THR A 488 -24.90 -8.04 -10.82
C THR A 488 -23.62 -7.67 -10.08
N ILE A 489 -22.63 -7.13 -10.79
CA ILE A 489 -21.34 -6.72 -10.23
C ILE A 489 -21.39 -5.26 -9.85
N THR A 490 -20.84 -4.95 -8.67
CA THR A 490 -20.88 -3.63 -8.04
C THR A 490 -19.48 -3.19 -7.61
N THR A 491 -19.32 -1.90 -7.28
CA THR A 491 -18.03 -1.32 -6.88
C THR A 491 -17.76 -1.60 -5.40
N GLY A 492 -17.56 -2.89 -5.11
CA GLY A 492 -17.46 -3.43 -3.76
C GLY A 492 -18.84 -3.66 -3.13
N ALA A 493 -18.85 -4.40 -2.02
CA ALA A 493 -20.07 -4.69 -1.27
C ALA A 493 -20.75 -3.40 -0.76
N ASN A 494 -19.97 -2.43 -0.28
CA ASN A 494 -20.49 -1.16 0.26
C ASN A 494 -21.39 -0.42 -0.74
N GLU A 495 -20.92 -0.21 -1.98
CA GLU A 495 -21.71 0.45 -3.01
C GLU A 495 -22.82 -0.47 -3.55
N GLY A 496 -22.60 -1.78 -3.55
CA GLY A 496 -23.67 -2.73 -3.89
C GLY A 496 -24.86 -2.67 -2.93
N MET A 497 -24.61 -2.53 -1.63
CA MET A 497 -25.67 -2.31 -0.64
C MET A 497 -26.36 -0.97 -0.85
N LEU A 498 -25.60 0.11 -1.13
CA LEU A 498 -26.21 1.40 -1.51
C LEU A 498 -27.13 1.24 -2.73
N SER A 499 -26.70 0.50 -3.75
CA SER A 499 -27.52 0.18 -4.92
C SER A 499 -28.79 -0.58 -4.55
N ALA A 500 -28.74 -1.47 -3.55
CA ALA A 500 -29.94 -2.16 -3.05
C ALA A 500 -30.88 -1.20 -2.32
N PHE A 501 -30.37 -0.34 -1.43
CA PHE A 501 -31.23 0.63 -0.74
C PHE A 501 -31.84 1.64 -1.72
N MET A 502 -31.05 2.20 -2.63
CA MET A 502 -31.54 3.10 -3.69
C MET A 502 -32.54 2.44 -4.64
N ALA A 503 -32.60 1.11 -4.70
CA ALA A 503 -33.54 0.37 -5.53
C ALA A 503 -34.90 0.12 -4.86
N PHE A 504 -34.95 0.09 -3.52
CA PHE A 504 -36.14 -0.40 -2.79
C PHE A 504 -36.64 0.52 -1.68
N ILE A 505 -35.85 1.50 -1.26
CA ILE A 505 -36.16 2.38 -0.12
C ILE A 505 -36.59 3.75 -0.63
N GLU A 506 -37.74 4.19 -0.14
CA GLU A 506 -38.26 5.55 -0.33
C GLU A 506 -38.27 6.33 1.01
N PRO A 507 -38.41 7.66 0.99
CA PRO A 507 -38.56 8.45 2.20
C PRO A 507 -39.67 7.94 3.13
N GLY A 508 -39.28 7.59 4.36
CA GLY A 508 -40.20 7.10 5.41
C GLY A 508 -40.34 5.58 5.51
N ASP A 509 -39.81 4.82 4.55
CA ASP A 509 -39.67 3.37 4.67
C ASP A 509 -38.73 3.02 5.83
N GLU A 510 -39.02 1.93 6.52
CA GLU A 510 -38.24 1.46 7.66
C GLU A 510 -37.32 0.29 7.25
N VAL A 511 -36.05 0.37 7.66
CA VAL A 511 -35.05 -0.69 7.48
C VAL A 511 -34.59 -1.16 8.84
N ILE A 512 -34.77 -2.46 9.11
CA ILE A 512 -34.28 -3.07 10.35
C ILE A 512 -32.82 -3.46 10.18
N ILE A 513 -31.98 -3.09 11.15
CA ILE A 513 -30.58 -3.53 11.25
C ILE A 513 -30.31 -4.09 12.64
N PHE A 514 -29.39 -5.06 12.72
CA PHE A 514 -28.96 -5.63 13.99
C PHE A 514 -27.77 -4.87 14.58
N GLU A 515 -27.80 -4.53 15.87
CA GLU A 515 -26.66 -3.96 16.57
C GLU A 515 -25.80 -5.07 17.20
N PRO A 516 -24.46 -5.01 17.14
CA PRO A 516 -23.66 -3.95 16.54
C PRO A 516 -23.67 -4.01 15.00
N PHE A 517 -23.99 -2.91 14.33
CA PHE A 517 -24.08 -2.87 12.86
C PHE A 517 -22.75 -2.51 12.17
N PHE A 518 -22.66 -2.74 10.86
CA PHE A 518 -21.61 -2.14 10.06
C PHE A 518 -21.95 -0.65 9.79
N ASP A 519 -21.04 0.25 10.13
CA ASP A 519 -21.20 1.72 10.07
C ASP A 519 -21.81 2.23 8.75
N GLN A 520 -21.39 1.66 7.61
CA GLN A 520 -21.87 2.08 6.29
C GLN A 520 -23.38 1.88 6.10
N TYR A 521 -24.03 0.96 6.83
CA TYR A 521 -25.48 0.75 6.73
C TYR A 521 -26.26 2.04 7.00
N ILE A 522 -25.84 2.81 8.00
CA ILE A 522 -26.54 4.03 8.42
C ILE A 522 -26.67 5.00 7.26
N SER A 523 -25.52 5.45 6.74
CA SER A 523 -25.49 6.42 5.63
C SER A 523 -26.16 5.88 4.37
N ASN A 524 -26.03 4.59 4.07
CA ASN A 524 -26.59 3.99 2.87
C ASN A 524 -28.13 3.89 2.91
N ILE A 525 -28.73 3.72 4.09
CA ILE A 525 -30.18 3.70 4.30
C ILE A 525 -30.74 5.13 4.30
N GLU A 526 -30.05 6.07 4.94
CA GLU A 526 -30.49 7.46 5.06
C GLU A 526 -30.37 8.24 3.74
N MET A 527 -29.42 7.89 2.88
CA MET A 527 -29.23 8.54 1.56
C MET A 527 -30.50 8.58 0.70
N PRO A 528 -31.25 7.46 0.51
CA PRO A 528 -32.56 7.48 -0.14
C PRO A 528 -33.71 7.99 0.75
N GLY A 529 -33.46 8.31 2.03
CA GLY A 529 -34.48 8.80 2.98
C GLY A 529 -35.10 7.72 3.86
N GLY A 530 -34.52 6.53 3.92
CA GLY A 530 -34.97 5.46 4.80
C GLY A 530 -34.78 5.80 6.28
N LYS A 531 -35.67 5.26 7.11
CA LYS A 531 -35.61 5.33 8.58
C LYS A 531 -35.07 4.01 9.13
N ILE A 532 -34.08 4.10 10.01
CA ILE A 532 -33.45 2.92 10.60
C ILE A 532 -34.21 2.50 11.85
N VAL A 533 -34.47 1.20 11.97
CA VAL A 533 -35.02 0.57 13.17
C VAL A 533 -33.96 -0.40 13.70
N HIS A 534 -33.49 -0.16 14.93
CA HIS A 534 -32.40 -0.91 15.54
C HIS A 534 -32.95 -2.06 16.39
N VAL A 535 -32.40 -3.26 16.21
CA VAL A 535 -32.68 -4.43 17.06
C VAL A 535 -31.35 -4.98 17.58
N PRO A 536 -31.08 -4.95 18.89
CA PRO A 536 -29.78 -5.40 19.39
C PRO A 536 -29.63 -6.92 19.39
N LEU A 537 -28.41 -7.39 19.12
CA LEU A 537 -27.96 -8.70 19.55
C LEU A 537 -27.51 -8.58 21.01
N HIS A 538 -28.14 -9.37 21.88
CA HIS A 538 -27.88 -9.37 23.30
C HIS A 538 -26.62 -10.19 23.61
N PRO A 539 -25.61 -9.62 24.29
CA PRO A 539 -24.44 -10.37 24.73
C PRO A 539 -24.83 -11.46 25.74
N PRO A 540 -24.05 -12.54 25.83
CA PRO A 540 -24.28 -13.57 26.84
C PRO A 540 -24.12 -13.00 28.26
N SER A 541 -25.00 -13.38 29.17
CA SER A 541 -24.98 -12.91 30.58
C SER A 541 -23.67 -13.24 31.33
N SER A 542 -22.94 -14.26 30.88
CA SER A 542 -21.61 -14.63 31.41
C SER A 542 -20.44 -13.98 30.68
N GLY A 543 -20.68 -13.13 29.67
CA GLY A 543 -19.65 -12.58 28.77
C GLY A 543 -18.60 -11.67 29.43
N ALA A 544 -18.86 -11.17 30.64
CA ALA A 544 -17.88 -10.44 31.47
C ALA A 544 -17.07 -11.35 32.41
N LYS A 545 -17.43 -12.64 32.51
CA LYS A 545 -16.86 -13.62 33.45
C LYS A 545 -16.05 -14.69 32.75
N GLU A 546 -16.52 -15.19 31.61
CA GLU A 546 -15.90 -16.31 30.89
C GLU A 546 -16.01 -16.14 29.37
N THR A 547 -15.04 -16.71 28.66
CA THR A 547 -15.06 -16.78 27.19
C THR A 547 -16.18 -17.72 26.74
N SER A 548 -16.98 -17.27 25.78
CA SER A 548 -18.11 -18.02 25.23
C SER A 548 -18.13 -17.96 23.71
N SER A 549 -18.98 -18.77 23.06
CA SER A 549 -19.08 -18.73 21.60
C SER A 549 -19.74 -17.42 21.14
N ALA A 550 -19.33 -16.92 19.98
CA ALA A 550 -20.05 -15.85 19.31
C ALA A 550 -21.52 -16.21 18.98
N ALA A 551 -21.86 -17.50 18.93
CA ALA A 551 -23.24 -17.96 18.80
C ALA A 551 -24.13 -17.52 19.98
N ASP A 552 -23.56 -17.33 21.17
CA ASP A 552 -24.30 -17.00 22.38
C ASP A 552 -24.79 -15.55 22.41
N TRP A 553 -24.35 -14.72 21.46
CA TRP A 553 -24.99 -13.43 21.18
C TRP A 553 -26.35 -13.69 20.54
N ALA A 554 -27.42 -13.36 21.25
CA ALA A 554 -28.77 -13.81 20.92
C ALA A 554 -29.63 -12.68 20.34
N ILE A 555 -30.48 -13.02 19.37
CA ILE A 555 -31.60 -12.16 18.97
C ILE A 555 -32.75 -12.38 19.96
N ASP A 556 -33.29 -11.31 20.53
CA ASP A 556 -34.63 -11.37 21.09
C ASP A 556 -35.66 -11.27 19.95
N PHE A 557 -36.33 -12.38 19.68
CA PHE A 557 -37.30 -12.44 18.59
C PHE A 557 -38.61 -11.71 18.91
N ASP A 558 -38.96 -11.51 20.18
CA ASP A 558 -40.11 -10.69 20.55
C ASP A 558 -39.79 -9.20 20.30
N GLU A 559 -38.55 -8.77 20.52
CA GLU A 559 -38.08 -7.44 20.12
C GLU A 559 -38.08 -7.27 18.59
N LEU A 560 -37.58 -8.26 17.85
CA LEU A 560 -37.60 -8.24 16.38
C LEU A 560 -39.03 -8.17 15.83
N GLU A 561 -39.96 -8.98 16.36
CA GLU A 561 -41.36 -8.97 15.93
C GLU A 561 -42.05 -7.63 16.23
N LYS A 562 -41.75 -7.00 17.37
CA LYS A 562 -42.28 -5.66 17.72
C LYS A 562 -41.69 -4.54 16.85
N ALA A 563 -40.47 -4.72 16.35
CA ALA A 563 -39.81 -3.75 15.48
C ALA A 563 -40.41 -3.72 14.06
N ILE A 564 -41.11 -4.78 13.65
CA ILE A 564 -41.74 -4.86 12.33
C ILE A 564 -43.05 -4.05 12.33
N THR A 565 -43.16 -3.11 11.39
CA THR A 565 -44.34 -2.29 11.15
C THR A 565 -44.78 -2.40 9.69
N PRO A 566 -45.96 -1.86 9.32
CA PRO A 566 -46.37 -1.76 7.91
C PRO A 566 -45.42 -0.93 7.03
N ARG A 567 -44.49 -0.15 7.62
CA ARG A 567 -43.46 0.59 6.87
C ARG A 567 -42.15 -0.18 6.74
N THR A 568 -41.99 -1.31 7.42
CA THR A 568 -40.76 -2.12 7.32
C THR A 568 -40.63 -2.67 5.91
N LYS A 569 -39.59 -2.20 5.21
CA LYS A 569 -39.34 -2.54 3.80
C LYS A 569 -38.24 -3.56 3.63
N MET A 570 -37.24 -3.53 4.52
CA MET A 570 -36.06 -4.37 4.41
C MET A 570 -35.49 -4.72 5.79
N ILE A 571 -34.88 -5.90 5.92
CA ILE A 571 -34.00 -6.27 7.03
C ILE A 571 -32.58 -6.48 6.49
N VAL A 572 -31.58 -5.91 7.15
CA VAL A 572 -30.16 -6.18 6.89
C VAL A 572 -29.66 -7.25 7.84
N LEU A 573 -29.22 -8.36 7.28
CA LEU A 573 -28.63 -9.47 8.02
C LEU A 573 -27.15 -9.55 7.68
N ASN A 574 -26.25 -9.57 8.67
CA ASN A 574 -24.82 -9.73 8.43
C ASN A 574 -24.29 -11.06 9.02
N THR A 575 -23.86 -11.99 8.16
CA THR A 575 -23.39 -13.31 8.59
C THR A 575 -22.30 -13.87 7.65
N PRO A 576 -21.11 -14.27 8.15
CA PRO A 576 -20.58 -14.06 9.50
C PRO A 576 -20.56 -12.58 9.93
N HIS A 577 -20.92 -12.31 11.18
CA HIS A 577 -21.23 -10.99 11.69
C HIS A 577 -19.97 -10.17 12.02
N ASN A 578 -19.89 -8.92 11.58
CA ASN A 578 -18.90 -7.93 12.03
C ASN A 578 -19.59 -6.96 13.00
N PRO A 579 -19.11 -6.79 14.25
CA PRO A 579 -17.81 -7.21 14.79
C PRO A 579 -17.77 -8.52 15.60
N ILE A 580 -18.93 -9.09 15.95
CA ILE A 580 -19.05 -10.21 16.90
C ILE A 580 -18.32 -11.49 16.44
N GLY A 581 -18.30 -11.76 15.14
CA GLY A 581 -17.86 -13.03 14.57
C GLY A 581 -18.91 -14.14 14.63
N LYS A 582 -20.17 -13.81 14.97
CA LYS A 582 -21.29 -14.77 15.02
C LYS A 582 -21.59 -15.32 13.63
N VAL A 583 -21.81 -16.63 13.54
CA VAL A 583 -22.44 -17.26 12.37
C VAL A 583 -23.87 -17.60 12.75
N PHE A 584 -24.84 -16.92 12.15
CA PHE A 584 -26.24 -17.15 12.47
C PHE A 584 -26.63 -18.61 12.18
N SER A 585 -27.27 -19.23 13.17
CA SER A 585 -27.69 -20.61 13.07
C SER A 585 -28.82 -20.77 12.05
N LYS A 586 -28.98 -21.97 11.50
CA LYS A 586 -30.08 -22.29 10.59
C LYS A 586 -31.46 -21.97 11.19
N ASP A 587 -31.62 -22.15 12.49
CA ASP A 587 -32.89 -21.90 13.18
C ASP A 587 -33.17 -20.41 13.35
N GLU A 588 -32.17 -19.61 13.73
CA GLU A 588 -32.30 -18.15 13.76
C GLU A 588 -32.63 -17.60 12.36
N LEU A 589 -31.89 -18.03 11.34
CA LEU A 589 -32.11 -17.61 9.96
C LEU A 589 -33.49 -17.99 9.43
N ARG A 590 -33.99 -19.18 9.80
CA ARG A 590 -35.33 -19.63 9.43
C ARG A 590 -36.41 -18.77 10.08
N ARG A 591 -36.29 -18.46 11.38
CA ARG A 591 -37.23 -17.57 12.06
C ARG A 591 -37.23 -16.15 11.46
N ILE A 592 -36.07 -15.60 11.14
CA ILE A 592 -35.95 -14.31 10.43
C ILE A 592 -36.63 -14.40 9.06
N GLY A 593 -36.32 -15.44 8.29
CA GLY A 593 -36.91 -15.68 6.97
C GLY A 593 -38.43 -15.79 7.00
N ASP A 594 -38.98 -16.56 7.94
CA ASP A 594 -40.42 -16.74 8.13
C ASP A 594 -41.13 -15.40 8.46
N LEU A 595 -40.51 -14.55 9.29
CA LEU A 595 -41.00 -13.19 9.57
C LEU A 595 -40.98 -12.32 8.32
N CYS A 596 -39.92 -12.37 7.52
CA CYS A 596 -39.82 -11.61 6.28
C CYS A 596 -40.85 -12.08 5.25
N VAL A 597 -41.06 -13.39 5.09
CA VAL A 597 -42.10 -13.95 4.20
C VAL A 597 -43.49 -13.51 4.66
N LYS A 598 -43.80 -13.66 5.96
CA LYS A 598 -45.10 -13.27 6.55
C LYS A 598 -45.43 -11.80 6.28
N ASN A 599 -44.44 -10.92 6.28
CA ASN A 599 -44.64 -9.48 6.15
C ASN A 599 -44.20 -8.90 4.79
N SER A 600 -43.82 -9.75 3.82
CA SER A 600 -43.30 -9.32 2.51
C SER A 600 -42.12 -8.34 2.58
N ILE A 601 -41.18 -8.60 3.48
CA ILE A 601 -39.99 -7.77 3.72
C ILE A 601 -38.80 -8.31 2.92
N VAL A 602 -38.06 -7.42 2.25
CA VAL A 602 -36.83 -7.80 1.53
C VAL A 602 -35.70 -8.10 2.52
N ILE A 603 -34.94 -9.16 2.27
CA ILE A 603 -33.75 -9.50 3.06
C ILE A 603 -32.51 -9.06 2.30
N LEU A 604 -31.72 -8.14 2.87
CA LEU A 604 -30.37 -7.85 2.40
C LEU A 604 -29.38 -8.63 3.26
N SER A 605 -28.93 -9.78 2.75
CA SER A 605 -27.95 -10.65 3.43
C SER A 605 -26.53 -10.22 3.07
N ASP A 606 -25.89 -9.47 3.95
CA ASP A 606 -24.47 -9.13 3.89
C ASP A 606 -23.62 -10.34 4.29
N GLU A 607 -23.16 -11.09 3.28
CA GLU A 607 -22.38 -12.31 3.42
C GLU A 607 -20.94 -12.13 2.91
N VAL A 608 -20.33 -10.95 3.10
CA VAL A 608 -18.96 -10.69 2.63
C VAL A 608 -17.89 -11.60 3.23
N TYR A 609 -18.20 -12.32 4.31
CA TYR A 609 -17.33 -13.32 4.94
C TYR A 609 -17.80 -14.77 4.70
N ASP A 610 -18.64 -15.04 3.69
CA ASP A 610 -19.23 -16.37 3.42
C ASP A 610 -18.21 -17.50 3.13
N ARG A 611 -16.94 -17.16 2.90
CA ARG A 611 -15.83 -18.11 2.74
C ARG A 611 -14.94 -18.23 3.98
N LEU A 612 -15.14 -17.39 4.99
CA LEU A 612 -14.31 -17.28 6.20
C LEU A 612 -15.12 -17.61 7.46
N TYR A 613 -15.63 -18.83 7.54
CA TYR A 613 -16.33 -19.40 8.68
C TYR A 613 -15.53 -20.54 9.30
N TYR A 614 -15.78 -20.86 10.57
CA TYR A 614 -15.11 -21.93 11.33
C TYR A 614 -16.08 -23.01 11.79
N VAL A 615 -17.38 -22.74 11.66
CA VAL A 615 -18.51 -23.64 11.90
C VAL A 615 -19.34 -23.76 10.60
N PRO A 616 -20.22 -24.76 10.46
CA PRO A 616 -21.09 -24.86 9.29
C PRO A 616 -21.85 -23.56 9.01
N PHE A 617 -21.77 -23.06 7.77
CA PHE A 617 -22.37 -21.79 7.36
C PHE A 617 -23.64 -22.00 6.55
N THR A 618 -24.73 -21.33 6.94
CA THR A 618 -26.03 -21.37 6.27
C THR A 618 -26.31 -20.05 5.58
N ARG A 619 -26.73 -20.09 4.31
CA ARG A 619 -27.16 -18.93 3.54
C ARG A 619 -28.67 -18.81 3.66
N ILE A 620 -29.18 -17.65 4.09
CA ILE A 620 -30.62 -17.49 4.35
C ILE A 620 -31.45 -17.72 3.07
N ALA A 621 -30.93 -17.29 1.92
CA ALA A 621 -31.56 -17.46 0.62
C ALA A 621 -31.79 -18.92 0.20
N THR A 622 -31.11 -19.89 0.83
CA THR A 622 -31.23 -21.32 0.47
C THR A 622 -32.15 -22.09 1.41
N LEU A 623 -32.87 -21.42 2.32
CA LEU A 623 -33.73 -22.08 3.31
C LEU A 623 -35.07 -22.54 2.74
N SER A 624 -35.69 -21.71 1.90
CA SER A 624 -36.92 -22.03 1.18
C SER A 624 -37.08 -21.15 -0.07
N PRO A 625 -37.87 -21.58 -1.08
CA PRO A 625 -38.17 -20.76 -2.25
C PRO A 625 -38.81 -19.40 -1.91
N GLU A 626 -39.65 -19.34 -0.88
CA GLU A 626 -40.32 -18.12 -0.43
C GLU A 626 -39.32 -17.12 0.16
N ILE A 627 -38.36 -17.61 0.93
CA ILE A 627 -37.26 -16.78 1.48
C ILE A 627 -36.33 -16.32 0.35
N GLU A 628 -35.98 -17.21 -0.58
CA GLU A 628 -35.15 -16.90 -1.74
C GLU A 628 -35.76 -15.76 -2.57
N ALA A 629 -37.08 -15.80 -2.80
CA ALA A 629 -37.81 -14.81 -3.58
C ALA A 629 -37.72 -13.37 -3.02
N LEU A 630 -37.35 -13.23 -1.75
CA LEU A 630 -37.22 -11.95 -1.04
C LEU A 630 -35.76 -11.58 -0.72
N THR A 631 -34.78 -12.41 -1.07
CA THR A 631 -33.40 -12.23 -0.60
C THR A 631 -32.47 -11.67 -1.68
N LEU A 632 -31.71 -10.65 -1.31
CA LEU A 632 -30.51 -10.15 -2.00
C LEU A 632 -29.29 -10.56 -1.18
N THR A 633 -28.42 -11.40 -1.73
CA THR A 633 -27.17 -11.84 -1.11
C THR A 633 -26.00 -10.99 -1.60
N VAL A 634 -25.26 -10.35 -0.70
CA VAL A 634 -24.13 -9.47 -0.99
C VAL A 634 -22.82 -10.21 -0.79
N GLY A 635 -21.87 -10.04 -1.72
CA GLY A 635 -20.52 -10.58 -1.58
C GLY A 635 -19.41 -9.58 -1.91
N SER A 636 -18.18 -9.91 -1.47
CA SER A 636 -17.00 -9.05 -1.66
C SER A 636 -15.78 -9.84 -2.09
N ALA A 637 -15.22 -9.49 -3.25
CA ALA A 637 -13.95 -10.07 -3.70
C ALA A 637 -12.80 -9.61 -2.81
N GLY A 638 -12.90 -8.38 -2.28
CA GLY A 638 -11.87 -7.83 -1.41
C GLY A 638 -11.74 -8.58 -0.09
N LYS A 639 -12.84 -9.10 0.45
CA LYS A 639 -12.83 -9.96 1.64
C LYS A 639 -12.43 -11.40 1.30
N ASN A 640 -12.94 -11.94 0.19
CA ASN A 640 -12.63 -13.30 -0.23
C ASN A 640 -11.15 -13.50 -0.62
N PHE A 641 -10.52 -12.52 -1.27
CA PHE A 641 -9.17 -12.66 -1.86
C PHE A 641 -8.11 -11.73 -1.25
N TYR A 642 -8.35 -11.23 -0.04
CA TYR A 642 -7.41 -10.34 0.67
C TYR A 642 -7.09 -9.02 -0.06
N ALA A 643 -7.99 -8.58 -0.94
CA ALA A 643 -7.80 -7.48 -1.86
C ALA A 643 -8.79 -6.33 -1.59
N THR A 644 -8.90 -5.86 -0.35
CA THR A 644 -9.94 -4.88 0.07
C THR A 644 -9.95 -3.59 -0.76
N GLY A 645 -8.78 -3.17 -1.25
CA GLY A 645 -8.59 -2.01 -2.12
C GLY A 645 -9.05 -2.20 -3.58
N TRP A 646 -9.42 -3.41 -4.00
CA TRP A 646 -9.87 -3.65 -5.38
C TRP A 646 -11.29 -3.20 -5.67
N ARG A 647 -12.11 -3.06 -4.62
CA ARG A 647 -13.49 -2.55 -4.73
C ARG A 647 -14.32 -3.31 -5.78
N VAL A 648 -14.28 -4.64 -5.74
CA VAL A 648 -15.16 -5.52 -6.55
C VAL A 648 -16.10 -6.28 -5.62
N GLY A 649 -17.40 -6.16 -5.86
CA GLY A 649 -18.48 -6.82 -5.12
C GLY A 649 -19.56 -7.30 -6.07
N TRP A 650 -20.56 -7.98 -5.53
CA TRP A 650 -21.72 -8.43 -6.30
C TRP A 650 -22.95 -8.57 -5.42
N LEU A 651 -24.11 -8.56 -6.07
CA LEU A 651 -25.37 -9.01 -5.48
C LEU A 651 -25.92 -10.17 -6.30
N MET A 652 -26.45 -11.17 -5.58
CA MET A 652 -27.21 -12.29 -6.14
C MET A 652 -28.63 -12.29 -5.58
N GLY A 653 -29.58 -12.75 -6.37
CA GLY A 653 -30.97 -12.85 -5.97
C GLY A 653 -31.87 -13.09 -7.16
N PRO A 654 -33.19 -13.21 -6.94
CA PRO A 654 -34.11 -13.47 -8.02
C PRO A 654 -34.16 -12.29 -9.00
N ALA A 655 -34.37 -12.61 -10.29
CA ALA A 655 -34.26 -11.64 -11.38
C ALA A 655 -35.17 -10.40 -11.23
N ASN A 656 -36.33 -10.57 -10.59
CA ASN A 656 -37.26 -9.48 -10.30
C ASN A 656 -36.72 -8.48 -9.27
N LEU A 657 -35.75 -8.85 -8.43
CA LEU A 657 -35.07 -7.93 -7.51
C LEU A 657 -33.77 -7.37 -8.13
N ILE A 658 -32.92 -8.24 -8.70
CA ILE A 658 -31.60 -7.87 -9.22
C ILE A 658 -31.66 -6.83 -10.34
N LYS A 659 -32.74 -6.81 -11.14
CA LYS A 659 -32.92 -5.80 -12.19
C LYS A 659 -32.97 -4.37 -11.63
N TYR A 660 -33.53 -4.15 -10.44
CA TYR A 660 -33.62 -2.83 -9.81
C TYR A 660 -32.30 -2.40 -9.18
N VAL A 661 -31.60 -3.34 -8.50
CA VAL A 661 -30.23 -3.10 -8.01
C VAL A 661 -29.30 -2.71 -9.15
N SER A 662 -29.39 -3.42 -10.29
CA SER A 662 -28.58 -3.12 -11.47
C SER A 662 -28.90 -1.74 -12.07
N ALA A 663 -30.17 -1.32 -12.02
CA ALA A 663 -30.59 -0.01 -12.48
C ALA A 663 -30.01 1.10 -11.60
N ALA A 664 -30.05 0.93 -10.27
CA ALA A 664 -29.43 1.84 -9.31
C ALA A 664 -27.91 1.94 -9.50
N HIS A 665 -27.20 0.80 -9.56
CA HIS A 665 -25.75 0.76 -9.81
C HIS A 665 -25.36 1.52 -11.08
N THR A 666 -26.14 1.37 -12.15
CA THR A 666 -25.91 2.07 -13.42
C THR A 666 -25.99 3.60 -13.28
N ARG A 667 -26.74 4.12 -12.30
CA ARG A 667 -26.86 5.56 -12.01
C ARG A 667 -25.83 6.07 -11.00
N ILE A 668 -25.34 5.19 -10.13
CA ILE A 668 -24.34 5.54 -9.11
C ILE A 668 -22.93 5.49 -9.73
N CYS A 669 -22.55 4.35 -10.32
CA CYS A 669 -21.20 4.13 -10.84
C CYS A 669 -21.13 3.87 -12.35
N TYR A 670 -22.27 3.61 -13.00
CA TYR A 670 -22.37 3.14 -14.39
C TYR A 670 -21.75 1.76 -14.64
N SER A 671 -20.46 1.58 -14.38
CA SER A 671 -19.74 0.30 -14.49
C SER A 671 -18.61 0.21 -13.47
N SER A 672 -18.33 -1.00 -12.99
CA SER A 672 -17.23 -1.28 -12.05
C SER A 672 -15.87 -1.52 -12.74
N VAL A 673 -14.77 -1.51 -11.99
CA VAL A 673 -13.38 -1.53 -12.51
C VAL A 673 -13.05 -2.82 -13.31
N SER A 674 -12.92 -2.69 -14.63
CA SER A 674 -12.78 -3.80 -15.59
C SER A 674 -11.62 -4.78 -15.34
N PRO A 675 -10.36 -4.36 -15.16
CA PRO A 675 -9.26 -5.32 -15.04
C PRO A 675 -9.33 -6.13 -13.73
N LEU A 676 -9.90 -5.54 -12.67
CA LEU A 676 -10.08 -6.19 -11.39
C LEU A 676 -11.25 -7.17 -11.41
N GLN A 677 -12.31 -6.89 -12.19
CA GLN A 677 -13.35 -7.86 -12.45
C GLN A 677 -12.81 -9.11 -13.16
N GLU A 678 -11.95 -8.92 -14.16
CA GLU A 678 -11.29 -10.03 -14.86
C GLU A 678 -10.42 -10.87 -13.92
N ALA A 679 -9.64 -10.21 -13.05
CA ALA A 679 -8.84 -10.89 -12.04
C ALA A 679 -9.70 -11.66 -11.04
N CYS A 680 -10.83 -11.09 -10.59
CA CYS A 680 -11.76 -11.77 -9.69
C CYS A 680 -12.42 -12.99 -10.34
N ALA A 681 -12.66 -12.96 -11.66
CA ALA A 681 -13.20 -14.11 -12.38
C ALA A 681 -12.22 -15.29 -12.31
N VAL A 682 -10.93 -15.05 -12.59
CA VAL A 682 -9.85 -16.03 -12.39
C VAL A 682 -9.78 -16.49 -10.93
N GLY A 683 -9.98 -15.55 -9.99
CA GLY A 683 -10.11 -15.83 -8.56
C GLY A 683 -11.08 -16.97 -8.27
N PHE A 684 -12.33 -16.83 -8.71
CA PHE A 684 -13.38 -17.84 -8.50
C PHE A 684 -13.15 -19.14 -9.29
N GLU A 685 -12.64 -19.04 -10.52
CA GLU A 685 -12.35 -20.21 -11.37
C GLU A 685 -11.25 -21.10 -10.79
N GLN A 686 -10.26 -20.51 -10.09
CA GLN A 686 -9.07 -21.25 -9.64
C GLN A 686 -9.03 -21.51 -8.13
N ALA A 687 -9.71 -20.73 -7.30
CA ALA A 687 -9.53 -20.80 -5.85
C ALA A 687 -9.74 -22.20 -5.26
N SER A 688 -10.74 -22.94 -5.74
CA SER A 688 -11.00 -24.32 -5.26
C SER A 688 -9.89 -25.29 -5.68
N SER A 689 -9.44 -25.26 -6.93
CA SER A 689 -8.37 -26.15 -7.39
C SER A 689 -7.00 -25.82 -6.79
N GLN A 690 -6.80 -24.57 -6.37
CA GLN A 690 -5.64 -24.11 -5.62
C GLN A 690 -5.74 -24.41 -4.11
N GLY A 691 -6.85 -24.98 -3.62
CA GLY A 691 -7.08 -25.22 -2.19
C GLY A 691 -7.20 -23.96 -1.34
N PHE A 692 -7.42 -22.79 -1.96
CA PHE A 692 -7.37 -21.48 -1.31
C PHE A 692 -8.43 -21.30 -0.23
N TRP A 693 -9.66 -21.78 -0.46
CA TRP A 693 -10.74 -21.63 0.51
C TRP A 693 -10.47 -22.37 1.82
N ASP A 694 -9.96 -23.60 1.73
CA ASP A 694 -9.64 -24.39 2.92
C ASP A 694 -8.40 -23.83 3.63
N GLN A 695 -7.40 -23.40 2.87
CA GLN A 695 -6.20 -22.77 3.41
C GLN A 695 -6.54 -21.47 4.15
N SER A 696 -7.32 -20.58 3.54
CA SER A 696 -7.71 -19.30 4.13
C SER A 696 -8.45 -19.44 5.46
N ARG A 697 -9.37 -20.41 5.57
CA ARG A 697 -10.07 -20.72 6.83
C ARG A 697 -9.11 -21.24 7.90
N ARG A 698 -8.25 -22.20 7.56
CA ARG A 698 -7.26 -22.77 8.50
C ARG A 698 -6.29 -21.70 9.00
N ASP A 699 -5.75 -20.88 8.10
CA ASP A 699 -4.78 -19.85 8.46
C ASP A 699 -5.40 -18.77 9.34
N MET A 700 -6.62 -18.32 9.01
CA MET A 700 -7.27 -17.30 9.83
C MET A 700 -7.69 -17.81 11.20
N LYS A 701 -8.23 -19.04 11.32
CA LYS A 701 -8.53 -19.61 12.65
C LYS A 701 -7.24 -19.83 13.45
N SER A 702 -6.14 -20.23 12.81
CA SER A 702 -4.82 -20.33 13.47
C SER A 702 -4.35 -18.98 14.01
N LYS A 703 -4.46 -17.90 13.23
CA LYS A 703 -4.17 -16.53 13.67
C LYS A 703 -5.08 -16.09 14.83
N MET A 704 -6.37 -16.39 14.74
CA MET A 704 -7.35 -16.10 15.79
C MET A 704 -6.98 -16.79 17.10
N ASN A 705 -6.78 -18.12 17.06
CA ASN A 705 -6.39 -18.90 18.23
C ASN A 705 -5.08 -18.40 18.83
N ARG A 706 -4.09 -18.06 17.99
CA ARG A 706 -2.79 -17.55 18.45
C ARG A 706 -2.90 -16.20 19.12
N PHE A 707 -3.71 -15.30 18.57
CA PHE A 707 -3.94 -13.99 19.15
C PHE A 707 -4.70 -14.12 20.49
N ASN A 708 -5.71 -14.98 20.54
CA ASN A 708 -6.54 -15.17 21.73
C ASN A 708 -5.81 -15.74 22.95
N GLN A 709 -4.66 -16.39 22.75
CA GLN A 709 -3.78 -16.83 23.86
C GLN A 709 -3.48 -15.70 24.85
N VAL A 710 -3.32 -14.44 24.40
CA VAL A 710 -3.03 -13.33 25.33
C VAL A 710 -4.21 -13.02 26.24
N TRP A 711 -5.44 -13.24 25.77
CA TRP A 711 -6.64 -13.02 26.57
C TRP A 711 -6.79 -14.11 27.63
N ASP A 712 -6.50 -15.37 27.26
CA ASP A 712 -6.44 -16.48 28.21
C ASP A 712 -5.36 -16.24 29.28
N GLU A 713 -4.16 -15.78 28.87
CA GLU A 713 -3.04 -15.43 29.77
C GLU A 713 -3.35 -14.27 30.74
N LEU A 714 -4.27 -13.39 30.36
CA LEU A 714 -4.73 -12.26 31.16
C LEU A 714 -6.01 -12.58 31.94
N GLY A 715 -6.68 -13.69 31.65
CA GLY A 715 -8.00 -14.00 32.19
C GLY A 715 -9.08 -13.01 31.75
N LEU A 716 -8.93 -12.40 30.57
CA LEU A 716 -9.94 -11.51 29.96
C LEU A 716 -10.87 -12.33 29.07
N PRO A 717 -12.18 -12.37 29.35
CA PRO A 717 -13.15 -13.04 28.51
C PRO A 717 -13.23 -12.44 27.11
N TYR A 718 -13.50 -13.27 26.11
CA TYR A 718 -13.78 -12.81 24.76
C TYR A 718 -14.91 -13.64 24.13
N SER A 719 -15.50 -13.09 23.07
CA SER A 719 -16.46 -13.81 22.23
C SER A 719 -15.65 -14.62 21.21
N ASP A 720 -15.53 -15.94 21.35
CA ASP A 720 -14.80 -16.79 20.39
C ASP A 720 -15.52 -16.77 19.03
N PRO A 721 -14.93 -16.18 17.99
CA PRO A 721 -15.63 -15.98 16.73
C PRO A 721 -15.79 -17.30 15.98
N GLU A 722 -16.98 -17.45 15.38
CA GLU A 722 -17.36 -18.56 14.51
C GLU A 722 -17.10 -18.25 13.03
N GLY A 723 -16.77 -17.01 12.71
CA GLY A 723 -16.34 -16.57 11.38
C GLY A 723 -15.75 -15.16 11.38
N GLY A 724 -15.30 -14.72 10.20
CA GLY A 724 -14.61 -13.44 10.04
C GLY A 724 -13.21 -13.45 10.66
N TYR A 725 -12.63 -12.26 10.81
CA TYR A 725 -11.29 -12.07 11.38
C TYR A 725 -11.28 -11.05 12.52
N PHE A 726 -12.44 -10.82 13.14
CA PHE A 726 -12.57 -9.95 14.31
C PHE A 726 -12.81 -10.77 15.57
N VAL A 727 -12.37 -10.25 16.71
CA VAL A 727 -12.71 -10.76 18.04
C VAL A 727 -13.13 -9.60 18.92
N LEU A 728 -14.20 -9.80 19.70
CA LEU A 728 -14.63 -8.88 20.75
C LEU A 728 -14.12 -9.39 22.10
N VAL A 729 -13.37 -8.56 22.81
CA VAL A 729 -12.79 -8.89 24.12
C VAL A 729 -13.48 -8.04 25.18
N ASN A 730 -13.98 -8.67 26.24
CA ASN A 730 -14.57 -7.97 27.37
C ASN A 730 -13.46 -7.48 28.32
N MET A 731 -13.37 -6.17 28.46
CA MET A 731 -12.37 -5.41 29.21
C MET A 731 -12.93 -4.90 30.55
N ASN A 732 -14.01 -5.47 31.09
CA ASN A 732 -14.57 -5.06 32.38
C ASN A 732 -13.54 -5.17 33.53
N LYS A 733 -12.63 -6.16 33.47
CA LYS A 733 -11.57 -6.34 34.48
C LYS A 733 -10.44 -5.29 34.40
N VAL A 734 -10.39 -4.48 33.34
CA VAL A 734 -9.37 -3.42 33.17
C VAL A 734 -9.82 -2.16 33.90
N GLN A 735 -9.06 -1.73 34.89
CA GLN A 735 -9.32 -0.53 35.67
C GLN A 735 -8.60 0.67 35.05
N LEU A 736 -9.36 1.58 34.47
CA LEU A 736 -8.85 2.89 34.06
C LEU A 736 -8.54 3.73 35.31
N PRO A 737 -7.37 4.39 35.39
CA PRO A 737 -7.09 5.31 36.48
C PRO A 737 -8.17 6.41 36.59
N LYS A 738 -8.62 6.72 37.82
CA LYS A 738 -9.75 7.64 38.05
C LYS A 738 -9.56 9.02 37.40
N ASP A 739 -8.34 9.53 37.45
CA ASP A 739 -7.98 10.86 36.93
C ASP A 739 -7.19 10.77 35.61
N TYR A 740 -7.42 9.73 34.81
CA TYR A 740 -6.74 9.57 33.52
C TYR A 740 -7.15 10.70 32.55
N PRO A 741 -6.20 11.39 31.91
CA PRO A 741 -6.52 12.53 31.04
C PRO A 741 -7.08 12.05 29.70
N PHE A 742 -8.39 12.19 29.52
CA PHE A 742 -9.05 11.98 28.23
C PHE A 742 -9.37 13.32 27.57
N PRO A 743 -9.18 13.47 26.24
CA PRO A 743 -9.74 14.60 25.51
C PRO A 743 -11.26 14.66 25.68
N GLU A 744 -11.84 15.86 25.65
CA GLU A 744 -13.28 16.07 25.89
C GLU A 744 -14.17 15.22 24.95
N HIS A 745 -13.78 15.11 23.67
CA HIS A 745 -14.49 14.32 22.67
C HIS A 745 -14.42 12.80 22.90
N VAL A 746 -13.52 12.31 23.77
CA VAL A 746 -13.43 10.92 24.24
C VAL A 746 -14.09 10.76 25.61
N ALA A 747 -13.90 11.73 26.51
CA ALA A 747 -14.45 11.71 27.86
C ALA A 747 -15.98 11.64 27.88
N SER A 748 -16.63 12.25 26.88
CA SER A 748 -18.07 12.27 26.66
C SER A 748 -18.64 11.00 25.99
N ARG A 749 -17.79 10.04 25.61
CA ARG A 749 -18.20 8.79 24.95
C ARG A 749 -18.29 7.63 25.95
N PRO A 750 -18.93 6.49 25.57
CA PRO A 750 -18.99 5.28 26.39
C PRO A 750 -17.62 4.74 26.80
N ARG A 751 -17.59 3.81 27.75
CA ARG A 751 -16.36 3.33 28.40
C ARG A 751 -15.34 2.72 27.41
N ASP A 752 -15.79 2.02 26.38
CA ASP A 752 -14.94 1.39 25.37
C ASP A 752 -14.14 2.41 24.53
N PHE A 753 -14.66 3.62 24.30
CA PHE A 753 -13.88 4.71 23.68
C PHE A 753 -12.69 5.12 24.55
N LYS A 754 -12.92 5.21 25.86
CA LYS A 754 -11.87 5.53 26.85
C LYS A 754 -10.85 4.40 26.91
N LEU A 755 -11.31 3.14 26.88
CA LEU A 755 -10.42 1.97 26.79
C LEU A 755 -9.58 1.99 25.51
N ALA A 756 -10.19 2.24 24.35
CA ALA A 756 -9.46 2.26 23.07
C ALA A 756 -8.40 3.37 23.06
N TRP A 757 -8.74 4.57 23.56
CA TRP A 757 -7.78 5.66 23.75
C TRP A 757 -6.64 5.24 24.70
N PHE A 758 -6.98 4.69 25.86
CA PHE A 758 -6.02 4.23 26.87
C PHE A 758 -5.06 3.17 26.34
N LEU A 759 -5.56 2.15 25.61
CA LEU A 759 -4.74 1.12 24.98
C LEU A 759 -3.71 1.71 24.00
N ILE A 760 -4.11 2.75 23.27
CA ILE A 760 -3.24 3.44 22.32
C ILE A 760 -2.16 4.24 23.05
N GLN A 761 -2.53 5.00 24.08
CA GLN A 761 -1.60 5.87 24.80
C GLN A 761 -0.62 5.07 25.67
N GLU A 762 -1.12 4.09 26.43
CA GLU A 762 -0.31 3.35 27.41
C GLU A 762 0.43 2.18 26.79
N LEU A 763 -0.23 1.47 25.88
CA LEU A 763 0.27 0.20 25.33
C LEU A 763 0.62 0.31 23.85
N GLY A 764 0.33 1.41 23.16
CA GLY A 764 0.63 1.55 21.73
C GLY A 764 -0.10 0.52 20.86
N VAL A 765 -1.30 0.07 21.26
CA VAL A 765 -2.14 -0.88 20.52
C VAL A 765 -3.47 -0.22 20.17
N ALA A 766 -3.74 -0.07 18.87
CA ALA A 766 -5.01 0.48 18.41
C ALA A 766 -6.04 -0.62 18.22
N ALA A 767 -7.23 -0.41 18.77
CA ALA A 767 -8.40 -1.27 18.67
C ALA A 767 -9.66 -0.41 18.46
N ILE A 768 -10.82 -1.02 18.27
CA ILE A 768 -12.03 -0.28 17.90
C ILE A 768 -13.12 -0.43 18.97
N PRO A 769 -13.66 0.67 19.50
CA PRO A 769 -14.81 0.64 20.41
C PRO A 769 -16.08 0.22 19.65
N PRO A 770 -16.71 -0.92 19.99
CA PRO A 770 -17.90 -1.40 19.30
C PRO A 770 -19.14 -0.52 19.55
N THR A 771 -19.19 0.34 20.58
CA THR A 771 -20.34 1.23 20.79
C THR A 771 -20.54 2.28 19.71
N GLU A 772 -19.55 2.51 18.83
CA GLU A 772 -19.78 3.26 17.58
C GLU A 772 -20.82 2.58 16.67
N PHE A 773 -20.95 1.26 16.79
CA PHE A 773 -21.88 0.43 16.03
C PHE A 773 -23.22 0.20 16.76
N TYR A 774 -23.50 1.03 17.77
CA TYR A 774 -24.74 1.04 18.54
C TYR A 774 -25.32 2.45 18.59
N THR A 775 -26.62 2.51 18.84
CA THR A 775 -27.31 3.68 19.35
C THR A 775 -26.89 3.99 20.78
N ASP A 776 -27.01 5.26 21.19
CA ASP A 776 -26.67 5.69 22.56
C ASP A 776 -27.46 4.91 23.62
N THR A 777 -28.74 4.56 23.34
CA THR A 777 -29.59 3.78 24.26
C THR A 777 -29.04 2.37 24.50
N ASN A 778 -28.49 1.72 23.47
CA ASN A 778 -28.05 0.32 23.53
C ASN A 778 -26.52 0.17 23.73
N ALA A 779 -25.77 1.27 23.75
CA ALA A 779 -24.31 1.27 23.93
C ALA A 779 -23.86 0.51 25.20
N HIS A 780 -24.67 0.53 26.26
CA HIS A 780 -24.38 -0.20 27.52
C HIS A 780 -24.21 -1.71 27.33
N LEU A 781 -24.74 -2.30 26.24
CA LEU A 781 -24.56 -3.72 25.93
C LEU A 781 -23.12 -4.06 25.51
N ALA A 782 -22.35 -3.09 25.02
CA ALA A 782 -21.03 -3.30 24.46
C ALA A 782 -19.94 -2.36 25.01
N GLU A 783 -20.25 -1.48 25.96
CA GLU A 783 -19.30 -0.48 26.48
C GLU A 783 -18.11 -1.07 27.24
N ASP A 784 -18.17 -2.35 27.60
CA ASP A 784 -17.05 -3.10 28.16
C ASP A 784 -16.28 -3.91 27.12
N TYR A 785 -16.74 -3.98 25.87
CA TYR A 785 -16.08 -4.76 24.82
C TYR A 785 -15.16 -3.88 23.97
N VAL A 786 -14.11 -4.49 23.41
CA VAL A 786 -13.22 -3.85 22.43
C VAL A 786 -12.95 -4.81 21.27
N ARG A 787 -13.02 -4.30 20.03
CA ARG A 787 -12.83 -5.08 18.80
C ARG A 787 -11.38 -5.06 18.33
N PHE A 788 -10.83 -6.26 18.05
CA PHE A 788 -9.52 -6.46 17.44
C PHE A 788 -9.64 -7.22 16.11
N ALA A 789 -8.79 -6.91 15.14
CA ALA A 789 -8.72 -7.51 13.82
C ALA A 789 -7.44 -8.34 13.67
N VAL A 790 -7.56 -9.65 13.49
CA VAL A 790 -6.42 -10.59 13.46
C VAL A 790 -5.87 -10.85 12.05
N CYS A 791 -6.44 -10.20 11.03
CA CYS A 791 -6.00 -10.30 9.63
C CYS A 791 -4.68 -9.56 9.39
N LYS A 792 -3.64 -9.86 10.16
CA LYS A 792 -2.30 -9.24 10.14
C LYS A 792 -1.22 -10.31 9.98
N ASP A 793 0.00 -9.87 9.71
CA ASP A 793 1.17 -10.76 9.76
C ASP A 793 1.40 -11.26 11.18
N ASP A 794 1.98 -12.46 11.29
CA ASP A 794 2.18 -13.13 12.59
C ASP A 794 3.04 -12.28 13.54
N GLU A 795 4.02 -11.55 12.99
CA GLU A 795 4.89 -10.64 13.75
C GLU A 795 4.11 -9.50 14.39
N VAL A 796 3.10 -8.96 13.69
CA VAL A 796 2.21 -7.92 14.22
C VAL A 796 1.33 -8.47 15.33
N LEU A 797 0.85 -9.71 15.20
CA LEU A 797 0.05 -10.37 16.24
C LEU A 797 0.90 -10.61 17.50
N GLU A 798 2.14 -11.09 17.36
CA GLU A 798 3.01 -11.32 18.52
C GLU A 798 3.45 -10.01 19.20
N GLU A 799 3.71 -8.96 18.43
CA GLU A 799 3.99 -7.63 18.99
C GLU A 799 2.76 -7.08 19.73
N ALA A 800 1.54 -7.23 19.17
CA ALA A 800 0.31 -6.85 19.84
C ALA A 800 0.15 -7.60 21.18
N LYS A 801 0.34 -8.93 21.18
CA LYS A 801 0.28 -9.76 22.40
C LYS A 801 1.30 -9.29 23.44
N SER A 802 2.53 -9.03 23.01
CA SER A 802 3.60 -8.53 23.89
C SER A 802 3.19 -7.25 24.62
N ARG A 803 2.65 -6.26 23.89
CA ARG A 803 2.20 -4.99 24.46
C ARG A 803 0.94 -5.13 25.33
N LEU A 804 -0.01 -5.95 24.89
CA LEU A 804 -1.26 -6.19 25.61
C LEU A 804 -1.05 -6.86 26.98
N ARG A 805 0.04 -7.61 27.18
CA ARG A 805 0.42 -8.12 28.52
C ARG A 805 0.65 -7.00 29.54
N GLY A 806 0.92 -5.78 29.10
CA GLY A 806 0.98 -4.58 29.94
C GLY A 806 -0.35 -4.26 30.66
N LEU A 807 -1.48 -4.82 30.19
CA LEU A 807 -2.76 -4.72 30.89
C LEU A 807 -2.74 -5.29 32.31
N ARG A 808 -1.82 -6.23 32.64
CA ARG A 808 -1.67 -6.75 34.01
C ARG A 808 -1.47 -5.65 35.05
N ASN A 809 -0.86 -4.53 34.67
CA ASN A 809 -0.65 -3.39 35.56
C ASN A 809 -1.93 -2.63 35.90
N TYR A 810 -3.02 -2.91 35.19
CA TYR A 810 -4.30 -2.23 35.26
C TYR A 810 -5.45 -3.21 35.54
N MET A 811 -5.15 -4.41 36.04
CA MET A 811 -6.13 -5.44 36.37
C MET A 811 -6.06 -5.75 37.87
N ALA A 812 -7.20 -6.13 38.46
CA ALA A 812 -7.32 -6.43 39.88
C ALA A 812 -6.68 -7.77 40.26
#